data_AF-A0A917DX50-F1
#
_entry.id   AF-A0A917DX50-F1
#
_cell.length_a   1.000
_cell.length_b   1.000
_cell.length_c   1.000
_cell.angle_alpha   90.00
_cell.angle_beta   90.00
_cell.angle_gamma   90.00
#
_symmetry.space_group_name_H-M   'P 1'
#
loop_
_entity.id
_entity.type
_entity.pdbx_description
1 polymer ?
#
loop_
_entity_poly.entity_id
_entity_poly.type
_entity_poly.pdbx_seq_one_letter_code
_entity_poly.pdbx_strand_id
1 'polypeptide(L)'
;MKYILPLTINNRRTNYLDLKGRFSESNESFIIELPLENNAFTLFSIDKSKLMQTLVTNESDVLLANLQLNVSFDATIPQLHIHLSTSSKPAAFQANTDEEDDWKNPTKPQPTVVQTTFQQNSYLLGDIEFSVIDNANDFKIIGHYIDHIPEEPIQQDYINCHFSYESNGKTYQNRLHFHLAHASCFHHFGLDFGSEASQLKVSNYQYINRRYTKKSPSKSLFKLVKDFKGLTEDDQNFIQFEKNTDFLKSIFFLKKKLHDFHERKDRFIKNEDELKFLVQKNELNSNLTNNFHQLSNLKLAHKHGDILKFIDFQSILNDKVRSLSLDDLKNQAYSTILKSFIEATLHNVLDDESENTFIRFTVLVPNIYSIHEVANTKEVINEIFKDLQQHAYAHKIKAWEVVTISESDAAFLGYFSKGLNEISANKYYIIVDCGKGTTDFSIIQTGSNNSRKIKSLYRNGFAGAGNLISYAFFESILHFILKNSLNPAATKAFFLESLEKAEKGQMNQLFEKIESLKFQYSKRSPENQEAVERAWNAAAQSGDVNLRTFANNEFTATIANLNLLLQKVDGFYDWGGYVENACEVITSNIVENMKGVVTNIEKGIDCEGILLTGRGFLFAPLLEKLKEKMTKDLGFSSNLIKMPTEASQLKAICLDGIFASGYIVHPELVGFPIQISTRKQEKAPTPTKAKMPAFFDFLLRLSNMHDNYDESKNSYRINDLDSLKFLIGNTLYTVADTNFHDKKWLETPPDLIFTKEGFYVRNISKSNQIKGYSGLEQNSEIDTVTLQYLIPSLFPAKIDIEYIQSLKGNQPAPDENLLNLISLLPD
;
A
#
# COMPACT_ATOMS: atom_id res chain seq x y z
N MET A 1 19.03 -6.57 22.23
CA MET A 1 19.11 -5.50 23.26
C MET A 1 19.51 -4.21 22.58
N LYS A 2 18.66 -3.19 22.63
CA LYS A 2 18.83 -1.93 21.88
C LYS A 2 18.12 -0.76 22.58
N TYR A 3 18.59 0.46 22.31
CA TYR A 3 17.88 1.71 22.56
C TYR A 3 17.36 2.24 21.22
N ILE A 4 16.22 2.92 21.22
CA ILE A 4 15.54 3.39 20.02
C ILE A 4 15.46 4.92 20.09
N LEU A 5 16.25 5.57 19.27
CA LEU A 5 16.36 7.03 19.22
C LEU A 5 15.46 7.57 18.10
N PRO A 6 14.39 8.32 18.40
CA PRO A 6 13.58 8.96 17.37
C PRO A 6 14.33 10.17 16.77
N LEU A 7 14.45 10.18 15.44
CA LEU A 7 15.09 11.22 14.65
C LEU A 7 14.13 11.67 13.54
N THR A 8 14.21 12.93 13.12
CA THR A 8 13.61 13.36 11.84
C THR A 8 14.73 13.65 10.86
N ILE A 9 14.75 12.95 9.73
CA ILE A 9 15.77 13.14 8.68
C ILE A 9 15.24 14.14 7.65
N ASN A 10 16.08 15.12 7.29
CA ASN A 10 15.78 16.15 6.28
C ASN A 10 14.44 16.87 6.45
N ASN A 11 13.94 17.02 7.70
CA ASN A 11 12.60 17.54 8.01
C ASN A 11 11.46 16.95 7.18
N ARG A 12 11.60 15.69 6.75
CA ARG A 12 10.68 15.02 5.82
C ARG A 12 10.22 13.64 6.31
N ARG A 13 11.06 12.94 7.08
CA ARG A 13 10.76 11.58 7.51
C ARG A 13 11.16 11.32 8.94
N THR A 14 10.27 10.68 9.68
CA THR A 14 10.60 10.11 10.99
C THR A 14 11.41 8.83 10.79
N ASN A 15 12.49 8.67 11.54
CA ASN A 15 13.37 7.51 11.57
C ASN A 15 13.60 7.05 13.01
N TYR A 16 13.41 5.77 13.29
CA TYR A 16 13.68 5.19 14.62
C TYR A 16 15.02 4.46 14.58
N LEU A 17 16.07 5.10 15.10
CA LEU A 17 17.44 4.59 15.05
C LEU A 17 17.70 3.60 16.18
N ASP A 18 17.97 2.33 15.82
CA ASP A 18 18.30 1.28 16.79
C ASP A 18 19.78 1.36 17.22
N LEU A 19 20.06 1.88 18.41
CA LEU A 19 21.40 1.84 19.02
C LEU A 19 21.64 0.45 19.64
N LYS A 20 22.55 -0.32 19.05
CA LYS A 20 22.80 -1.73 19.42
C LYS A 20 24.15 -1.89 20.11
N GLY A 21 24.24 -2.84 21.05
CA GLY A 21 25.49 -3.13 21.77
C GLY A 21 26.53 -3.88 20.93
N ARG A 22 26.13 -4.50 19.82
CA ARG A 22 27.03 -5.03 18.79
C ARG A 22 26.95 -4.12 17.58
N PHE A 23 28.11 -3.73 17.07
CA PHE A 23 28.20 -2.91 15.87
C PHE A 23 27.62 -3.68 14.67
N SER A 24 26.70 -3.06 13.93
CA SER A 24 26.24 -3.57 12.64
C SER A 24 27.12 -2.96 11.55
N GLU A 25 27.66 -3.79 10.66
CA GLU A 25 28.43 -3.30 9.51
C GLU A 25 27.55 -2.64 8.44
N SER A 26 26.23 -2.84 8.48
CA SER A 26 25.29 -2.20 7.58
C SER A 26 25.02 -0.76 8.00
N ASN A 27 25.50 0.21 7.22
CA ASN A 27 25.15 1.62 7.40
C ASN A 27 23.81 1.93 6.71
N GLU A 28 22.91 2.60 7.43
CA GLU A 28 21.71 3.15 6.81
C GLU A 28 22.08 4.41 6.03
N SER A 29 21.74 4.44 4.74
CA SER A 29 22.12 5.53 3.84
C SER A 29 20.91 6.38 3.45
N PHE A 30 21.11 7.68 3.42
CA PHE A 30 20.09 8.69 3.18
C PHE A 30 20.58 9.71 2.17
N ILE A 31 19.74 10.09 1.22
CA ILE A 31 20.07 11.19 0.29
C ILE A 31 19.45 12.49 0.84
N ILE A 32 20.28 13.52 0.96
CA ILE A 32 19.90 14.89 1.27
C ILE A 32 19.96 15.68 -0.04
N GLU A 33 18.81 16.10 -0.51
CA GLU A 33 18.67 16.98 -1.67
C GLU A 33 19.08 18.38 -1.23
N LEU A 34 20.17 18.89 -1.78
CA LEU A 34 20.69 20.20 -1.39
C LEU A 34 19.78 21.33 -1.91
N PRO A 35 19.62 22.42 -1.14
CA PRO A 35 18.69 23.49 -1.48
C PRO A 35 19.19 24.30 -2.68
N LEU A 36 18.24 24.77 -3.49
CA LEU A 36 18.50 25.59 -4.69
C LEU A 36 18.55 27.10 -4.44
N GLU A 37 18.32 27.48 -3.19
CA GLU A 37 18.38 28.86 -2.70
C GLU A 37 19.31 28.86 -1.50
N ASN A 38 19.74 30.04 -1.04
CA ASN A 38 20.57 30.16 0.16
C ASN A 38 19.74 29.95 1.44
N ASN A 39 19.04 28.82 1.49
CA ASN A 39 18.24 28.33 2.60
C ASN A 39 19.05 27.23 3.28
N ALA A 40 19.02 27.21 4.60
CA ALA A 40 19.61 26.13 5.35
C ALA A 40 18.83 24.82 5.15
N PHE A 41 19.53 23.69 5.20
CA PHE A 41 18.95 22.35 5.16
C PHE A 41 19.31 21.58 6.43
N THR A 42 18.46 20.64 6.83
CA THR A 42 18.68 19.83 8.04
C THR A 42 19.18 18.45 7.65
N LEU A 43 20.27 17.95 8.24
CA LEU A 43 20.62 16.53 8.10
C LEU A 43 19.62 15.69 8.90
N PHE A 44 19.56 15.96 10.19
CA PHE A 44 18.59 15.37 11.10
C PHE A 44 18.28 16.30 12.28
N SER A 45 17.14 16.06 12.91
CA SER A 45 16.73 16.70 14.14
C SER A 45 16.24 15.69 15.18
N ILE A 46 16.42 16.04 16.45
CA ILE A 46 15.95 15.30 17.62
C ILE A 46 15.04 16.22 18.40
N ASP A 47 13.82 15.77 18.64
CA ASP A 47 12.84 16.45 19.47
C ASP A 47 13.08 16.05 20.93
N LYS A 48 13.58 16.98 21.75
CA LYS A 48 13.97 16.71 23.13
C LYS A 48 12.79 16.48 24.07
N SER A 49 11.57 16.79 23.63
CA SER A 49 10.35 16.45 24.36
C SER A 49 10.09 14.94 24.39
N LYS A 50 10.69 14.18 23.47
CA LYS A 50 10.43 12.74 23.30
C LYS A 50 11.33 11.86 24.18
N LEU A 51 10.98 10.59 24.28
CA LEU A 51 11.78 9.56 24.93
C LEU A 51 12.65 8.78 23.93
N MET A 52 13.88 8.46 24.34
CA MET A 52 14.64 7.34 23.79
C MET A 52 14.18 6.06 24.50
N GLN A 53 13.52 5.19 23.74
CA GLN A 53 12.94 3.96 24.29
C GLN A 53 13.99 2.86 24.45
N THR A 54 13.83 1.97 25.42
CA THR A 54 14.73 0.82 25.62
C THR A 54 14.03 -0.53 25.53
N LEU A 55 14.76 -1.50 24.98
CA LEU A 55 14.46 -2.94 25.03
C LEU A 55 15.54 -3.69 25.83
N VAL A 56 16.22 -3.01 26.75
CA VAL A 56 17.20 -3.60 27.64
C VAL A 56 16.54 -3.87 29.00
N THR A 57 16.52 -5.12 29.42
CA THR A 57 15.92 -5.52 30.70
C THR A 57 16.59 -4.81 31.88
N ASN A 58 15.78 -4.35 32.83
CA ASN A 58 16.11 -3.57 34.03
C ASN A 58 16.61 -2.13 33.77
N GLU A 59 16.56 -1.65 32.53
CA GLU A 59 16.80 -0.24 32.18
C GLU A 59 15.48 0.52 32.04
N SER A 60 15.55 1.84 32.02
CA SER A 60 14.40 2.73 31.84
C SER A 60 14.51 3.52 30.55
N ASP A 61 13.36 3.96 30.03
CA ASP A 61 13.33 4.92 28.93
C ASP A 61 14.01 6.23 29.36
N VAL A 62 14.71 6.86 28.43
CA VAL A 62 15.53 8.05 28.70
C VAL A 62 14.89 9.26 28.07
N LEU A 63 14.55 10.27 28.87
CA LEU A 63 14.05 11.55 28.35
C LEU A 63 15.16 12.24 27.56
N LEU A 64 14.89 12.62 26.31
CA LEU A 64 15.90 13.21 25.44
C LEU A 64 16.38 14.58 25.95
N ALA A 65 15.52 15.34 26.64
CA ALA A 65 15.92 16.56 27.33
C ALA A 65 16.98 16.35 28.43
N ASN A 66 17.11 15.14 28.98
CA ASN A 66 18.12 14.79 29.99
C ASN A 66 19.46 14.35 29.36
N LEU A 67 19.52 14.21 28.04
CA LEU A 67 20.75 13.86 27.34
C LEU A 67 21.53 15.12 26.99
N GLN A 68 22.84 15.08 27.26
CA GLN A 68 23.80 15.97 26.64
C GLN A 68 24.25 15.34 25.33
N LEU A 69 24.09 16.09 24.24
CA LEU A 69 24.51 15.68 22.91
C LEU A 69 25.81 16.38 22.56
N ASN A 70 26.93 15.67 22.73
CA ASN A 70 28.24 16.19 22.36
C ASN A 70 28.53 15.82 20.91
N VAL A 71 28.87 16.82 20.10
CA VAL A 71 29.24 16.64 18.70
C VAL A 71 30.71 16.93 18.53
N SER A 72 31.44 16.03 17.87
CA SER A 72 32.75 16.31 17.31
C SER A 72 32.79 15.93 15.83
N PHE A 73 33.66 16.56 15.07
CA PHE A 73 33.84 16.30 13.65
C PHE A 73 35.27 15.85 13.37
N ASP A 74 35.41 14.74 12.66
CA ASP A 74 36.66 14.32 12.05
C ASP A 74 36.67 14.80 10.60
N ALA A 75 37.61 15.70 10.27
CA ALA A 75 37.75 16.23 8.91
C ALA A 75 38.53 15.29 7.98
N THR A 76 39.30 14.33 8.52
CA THR A 76 40.08 13.39 7.71
C THR A 76 39.19 12.31 7.09
N ILE A 77 38.13 11.96 7.80
CA ILE A 77 37.05 11.07 7.36
C ILE A 77 35.78 11.85 7.66
N PRO A 78 35.06 12.43 6.68
CA PRO A 78 33.86 13.25 6.89
C PRO A 78 32.85 12.60 7.82
N GLN A 79 33.01 12.80 9.12
CA GLN A 79 32.34 12.00 10.14
C GLN A 79 32.05 12.86 11.36
N LEU A 80 30.76 12.97 11.67
CA LEU A 80 30.25 13.52 12.91
C LEU A 80 30.14 12.40 13.93
N HIS A 81 30.77 12.57 15.08
CA HIS A 81 30.55 11.74 16.26
C HIS A 81 29.54 12.44 17.16
N ILE A 82 28.43 11.78 17.42
CA ILE A 82 27.36 12.24 18.28
C ILE A 82 27.35 11.33 19.50
N HIS A 83 27.88 11.84 20.60
CA HIS A 83 27.91 11.12 21.87
C HIS A 83 26.75 11.60 22.75
N LEU A 84 25.85 10.69 23.06
CA LEU A 84 24.73 10.91 23.95
C LEU A 84 25.15 10.46 25.35
N SER A 85 25.18 11.39 26.31
CA SER A 85 25.47 11.09 27.72
C SER A 85 24.37 11.63 28.61
N THR A 86 24.10 10.96 29.74
CA THR A 86 23.13 11.44 30.72
C THR A 86 23.71 12.64 31.49
N SER A 87 22.94 13.72 31.56
CA SER A 87 23.31 14.92 32.32
C SER A 87 23.44 14.59 33.82
N SER A 88 24.52 15.05 34.46
CA SER A 88 24.71 14.97 35.92
C SER A 88 23.83 15.93 36.72
N LYS A 89 23.16 16.87 36.04
CA LYS A 89 22.12 17.74 36.60
C LYS A 89 20.79 17.41 35.92
N PRO A 90 19.87 16.68 36.56
CA PRO A 90 18.53 16.54 36.02
C PRO A 90 17.95 17.95 35.89
N ALA A 91 17.59 18.35 34.67
CA ALA A 91 16.80 19.55 34.50
C ALA A 91 15.52 19.35 35.30
N ALA A 92 15.18 20.29 36.18
CA ALA A 92 13.90 20.26 36.87
C ALA A 92 12.81 20.43 35.81
N PHE A 93 12.25 19.31 35.39
CA PHE A 93 11.07 19.27 34.55
C PHE A 93 9.92 19.79 35.42
N GLN A 94 9.44 21.00 35.13
CA GLN A 94 7.99 21.17 35.17
C GLN A 94 7.50 20.36 33.99
N ALA A 95 6.74 19.30 34.28
CA ALA A 95 5.89 18.75 33.25
C ALA A 95 5.14 19.93 32.64
N ASN A 96 5.34 20.16 31.35
CA ASN A 96 4.30 20.82 30.58
C ASN A 96 3.13 19.83 30.59
N THR A 97 2.39 19.83 31.69
CA THR A 97 0.98 19.42 31.70
C THR A 97 0.19 20.23 30.68
N ASP A 98 0.75 21.36 30.20
CA ASP A 98 0.21 22.18 29.14
C ASP A 98 0.18 21.51 27.74
N GLU A 99 0.92 20.43 27.43
CA GLU A 99 0.68 19.69 26.16
C GLU A 99 -0.48 18.68 26.27
N GLU A 100 -0.78 18.18 27.47
CA GLU A 100 -2.00 17.41 27.76
C GLU A 100 -3.23 18.33 27.98
N ASP A 101 -3.02 19.58 28.40
CA ASP A 101 -4.07 20.59 28.62
C ASP A 101 -4.34 21.51 27.41
N ASP A 102 -3.46 21.56 26.40
CA ASP A 102 -3.67 22.33 25.15
C ASP A 102 -4.88 21.82 24.35
N TRP A 103 -5.30 20.58 24.60
CA TRP A 103 -6.46 19.94 23.99
C TRP A 103 -7.77 20.33 24.69
N LYS A 104 -7.71 21.01 25.85
CA LYS A 104 -8.88 21.32 26.69
C LYS A 104 -9.21 22.80 26.88
N ASN A 105 -8.32 23.76 26.59
CA ASN A 105 -8.66 25.20 26.72
C ASN A 105 -7.82 26.15 25.81
N PRO A 106 -8.38 26.67 24.70
CA PRO A 106 -7.64 27.37 23.64
C PRO A 106 -7.32 28.86 23.90
N THR A 107 -7.39 29.37 25.14
CA THR A 107 -7.29 30.82 25.42
C THR A 107 -6.12 31.25 26.32
N LYS A 108 -5.10 30.44 26.56
CA LYS A 108 -3.93 30.88 27.35
C LYS A 108 -2.92 31.66 26.48
N PRO A 109 -2.47 32.87 26.89
CA PRO A 109 -1.33 33.55 26.26
C PRO A 109 -0.03 32.81 26.58
N GLN A 110 0.82 32.63 25.58
CA GLN A 110 2.12 31.96 25.72
C GLN A 110 3.11 32.72 26.63
N PRO A 111 4.04 32.04 27.31
CA PRO A 111 5.14 32.66 28.04
C PRO A 111 6.19 33.23 27.07
N THR A 112 6.73 34.39 27.43
CA THR A 112 7.81 35.08 26.72
C THR A 112 9.09 34.24 26.71
N VAL A 113 9.65 34.05 25.51
CA VAL A 113 10.90 33.31 25.23
C VAL A 113 12.07 33.86 26.06
N VAL A 114 12.68 32.99 26.87
CA VAL A 114 13.98 33.25 27.51
C VAL A 114 15.10 32.81 26.56
N GLN A 115 16.04 33.70 26.28
CA GLN A 115 17.19 33.46 25.40
C GLN A 115 18.02 32.24 25.84
N THR A 116 18.22 31.29 24.93
CA THR A 116 19.10 30.12 25.08
C THR A 116 20.54 30.45 24.67
N THR A 117 21.50 29.93 25.44
CA THR A 117 22.93 29.89 25.16
C THR A 117 23.24 29.00 23.95
N PHE A 118 23.92 29.54 22.95
CA PHE A 118 24.41 28.82 21.75
C PHE A 118 25.77 28.17 22.04
N GLN A 119 25.88 26.84 21.91
CA GLN A 119 27.18 26.21 21.65
C GLN A 119 27.38 26.18 20.13
N GLN A 120 28.07 27.20 19.61
CA GLN A 120 28.31 27.35 18.18
C GLN A 120 29.58 26.59 17.80
N ASN A 121 29.50 25.26 17.73
CA ASN A 121 30.49 24.48 17.01
C ASN A 121 30.00 24.41 15.55
N SER A 122 30.76 25.00 14.64
CA SER A 122 30.54 24.84 13.21
C SER A 122 31.69 24.06 12.57
N TYR A 123 31.34 23.27 11.57
CA TYR A 123 32.25 22.37 10.89
C TYR A 123 32.14 22.57 9.39
N LEU A 124 33.28 22.65 8.71
CA LEU A 124 33.35 22.87 7.28
C LEU A 124 33.54 21.55 6.55
N LEU A 125 32.72 21.34 5.53
CA LEU A 125 32.84 20.22 4.60
C LEU A 125 32.74 20.77 3.17
N GLY A 126 33.90 21.07 2.56
CA GLY A 126 33.92 21.80 1.30
C GLY A 126 33.25 23.17 1.45
N ASP A 127 32.27 23.45 0.59
CA ASP A 127 31.53 24.73 0.55
C ASP A 127 30.32 24.79 1.50
N ILE A 128 30.15 23.77 2.35
CA ILE A 128 29.02 23.66 3.28
C ILE A 128 29.53 23.81 4.71
N GLU A 129 28.93 24.74 5.44
CA GLU A 129 29.10 24.86 6.88
C GLU A 129 27.95 24.15 7.61
N PHE A 130 28.32 23.19 8.44
CA PHE A 130 27.41 22.50 9.34
C PHE A 130 27.45 23.14 10.73
N SER A 131 26.31 23.64 11.17
CA SER A 131 26.12 24.18 12.51
C SER A 131 25.30 23.23 13.37
N VAL A 132 25.69 23.11 14.64
CA VAL A 132 24.89 22.44 15.66
C VAL A 132 23.96 23.46 16.28
N ILE A 133 22.65 23.18 16.26
CA ILE A 133 21.68 23.90 17.08
C ILE A 133 21.26 22.96 18.20
N ASP A 134 21.58 23.32 19.43
CA ASP A 134 21.12 22.62 20.61
C ASP A 134 20.39 23.60 21.52
N ASN A 135 19.06 23.49 21.59
CA ASN A 135 18.23 24.30 22.48
C ASN A 135 17.41 23.40 23.42
N ALA A 136 16.48 24.00 24.17
CA ALA A 136 15.67 23.27 25.14
C ALA A 136 14.75 22.23 24.50
N ASN A 137 14.25 22.51 23.30
CA ASN A 137 13.19 21.72 22.65
C ASN A 137 13.74 20.81 21.55
N ASP A 138 14.82 21.21 20.89
CA ASP A 138 15.38 20.46 19.78
C ASP A 138 16.91 20.46 19.76
N PHE A 139 17.44 19.40 19.14
CA PHE A 139 18.81 19.30 18.69
C PHE A 139 18.80 19.09 17.18
N LYS A 140 19.59 19.86 16.42
CA LYS A 140 19.60 19.83 14.95
C LYS A 140 21.02 19.96 14.42
N ILE A 141 21.31 19.22 13.36
CA ILE A 141 22.48 19.47 12.51
C ILE A 141 22.00 20.14 11.22
N ILE A 142 22.43 21.38 11.01
CA ILE A 142 21.97 22.21 9.90
C ILE A 142 23.16 22.55 9.01
N GLY A 143 23.02 22.28 7.71
CA GLY A 143 23.97 22.69 6.69
C GLY A 143 23.49 23.96 5.98
N HIS A 144 24.43 24.80 5.58
CA HIS A 144 24.19 25.92 4.69
C HIS A 144 25.42 26.17 3.81
N TYR A 145 25.20 26.80 2.66
CA TYR A 145 26.29 27.21 1.78
C TYR A 145 26.98 28.46 2.35
N ILE A 146 28.31 28.49 2.32
CA ILE A 146 29.10 29.57 2.92
C ILE A 146 29.03 30.86 2.08
N ASP A 147 29.28 30.75 0.78
CA ASP A 147 29.39 31.90 -0.12
C ASP A 147 28.26 31.97 -1.13
N HIS A 148 28.12 30.91 -1.92
CA HIS A 148 27.19 30.83 -3.04
C HIS A 148 26.76 29.39 -3.25
N ILE A 149 25.67 29.22 -3.98
CA ILE A 149 25.20 27.91 -4.41
C ILE A 149 26.11 27.48 -5.55
N PRO A 150 26.82 26.35 -5.43
CA PRO A 150 27.73 25.92 -6.47
C PRO A 150 26.94 25.59 -7.75
N GLU A 151 27.49 25.93 -8.92
CA GLU A 151 26.88 25.56 -10.21
C GLU A 151 27.13 24.08 -10.55
N GLU A 152 28.21 23.53 -10.00
CA GLU A 152 28.70 22.16 -10.18
C GLU A 152 28.50 21.29 -8.92
N PRO A 153 28.48 19.96 -9.04
CA PRO A 153 28.46 19.05 -7.89
C PRO A 153 29.62 19.29 -6.92
N ILE A 154 29.33 19.23 -5.62
CA ILE A 154 30.35 19.33 -4.56
C ILE A 154 31.25 18.09 -4.56
N GLN A 155 32.55 18.27 -4.34
CA GLN A 155 33.51 17.14 -4.29
C GLN A 155 33.28 16.23 -3.08
N GLN A 156 32.95 16.83 -1.92
CA GLN A 156 32.71 16.11 -0.67
C GLN A 156 31.21 15.89 -0.50
N ASP A 157 30.71 14.89 -1.21
CA ASP A 157 29.28 14.60 -1.40
C ASP A 157 28.67 13.67 -0.32
N TYR A 158 29.35 13.49 0.82
CA TYR A 158 28.85 12.65 1.91
C TYR A 158 29.32 13.08 3.29
N ILE A 159 28.54 12.70 4.30
CA ILE A 159 28.86 12.83 5.72
C ILE A 159 28.37 11.60 6.51
N ASN A 160 29.25 11.01 7.30
CA ASN A 160 28.92 9.92 8.22
C ASN A 160 28.51 10.49 9.58
N CYS A 161 27.53 9.91 10.23
CA CYS A 161 27.12 10.27 11.59
C CYS A 161 27.17 9.01 12.47
N HIS A 162 28.11 8.98 13.41
CA HIS A 162 28.25 7.89 14.38
C HIS A 162 27.58 8.29 15.70
N PHE A 163 26.52 7.59 16.05
CA PHE A 163 25.80 7.76 17.30
C PHE A 163 26.33 6.77 18.32
N SER A 164 26.63 7.24 19.52
CA SER A 164 27.04 6.41 20.65
C SER A 164 26.32 6.83 21.93
N TYR A 165 25.86 5.86 22.70
CA TYR A 165 25.20 6.04 23.99
C TYR A 165 25.79 5.06 25.00
N GLU A 166 26.23 5.55 26.16
CA GLU A 166 26.75 4.71 27.23
C GLU A 166 25.72 4.55 28.35
N SER A 167 25.43 3.31 28.72
CA SER A 167 24.56 2.98 29.84
C SER A 167 25.07 1.75 30.58
N ASN A 168 25.21 1.84 31.90
CA ASN A 168 25.64 0.75 32.77
C ASN A 168 26.90 0.02 32.30
N GLY A 169 27.92 0.79 31.87
CA GLY A 169 29.21 0.26 31.41
C GLY A 169 29.16 -0.45 30.06
N LYS A 170 28.06 -0.32 29.30
CA LYS A 170 27.92 -0.83 27.93
C LYS A 170 27.69 0.33 26.96
N THR A 171 28.34 0.24 25.81
CA THR A 171 28.16 1.20 24.71
C THR A 171 27.16 0.64 23.70
N TYR A 172 26.19 1.47 23.34
CA TYR A 172 25.20 1.22 22.30
C TYR A 172 25.45 2.20 21.16
N GLN A 173 25.50 1.71 19.92
CA GLN A 173 25.94 2.53 18.80
C GLN A 173 25.25 2.17 17.50
N ASN A 174 25.19 3.14 16.60
CA ASN A 174 24.75 2.97 15.21
C ASN A 174 25.37 4.07 14.33
N ARG A 175 25.39 3.88 13.01
CA ARG A 175 25.88 4.85 12.03
C ARG A 175 24.82 5.15 10.98
N LEU A 176 24.69 6.43 10.67
CA LEU A 176 23.94 6.92 9.53
C LEU A 176 24.91 7.49 8.49
N HIS A 177 24.63 7.24 7.23
CA HIS A 177 25.38 7.78 6.11
C HIS A 177 24.48 8.74 5.33
N PHE A 178 24.92 9.99 5.15
CA PHE A 178 24.18 11.00 4.41
C PHE A 178 24.94 11.37 3.16
N HIS A 179 24.32 11.14 2.00
CA HIS A 179 24.78 11.65 0.72
C HIS A 179 24.20 13.04 0.49
N LEU A 180 25.02 13.97 0.03
CA LEU A 180 24.69 15.36 -0.25
C LEU A 180 24.55 15.51 -1.77
N ALA A 181 23.32 15.42 -2.26
CA ALA A 181 23.05 15.41 -3.68
C ALA A 181 22.84 16.83 -4.20
N HIS A 182 23.75 17.29 -5.06
CA HIS A 182 23.55 18.49 -5.85
C HIS A 182 22.41 18.31 -6.85
N ALA A 183 21.74 19.40 -7.22
CA ALA A 183 20.56 19.35 -8.06
C ALA A 183 20.83 18.76 -9.45
N SER A 184 21.99 19.04 -10.04
CA SER A 184 22.36 18.55 -11.38
C SER A 184 22.50 17.02 -11.47
N CYS A 185 22.77 16.34 -10.35
CA CYS A 185 22.98 14.89 -10.31
C CYS A 185 21.90 14.14 -9.49
N PHE A 186 20.82 14.82 -9.08
CA PHE A 186 19.76 14.23 -8.29
C PHE A 186 18.55 13.82 -9.14
N HIS A 187 18.13 12.57 -8.97
CA HIS A 187 16.92 12.02 -9.56
C HIS A 187 16.01 11.42 -8.49
N HIS A 188 14.72 11.72 -8.57
CA HIS A 188 13.68 11.12 -7.72
C HIS A 188 12.74 10.31 -8.60
N PHE A 189 12.74 9.00 -8.41
CA PHE A 189 11.85 8.07 -9.09
C PHE A 189 10.67 7.74 -8.19
N GLY A 190 9.46 7.77 -8.75
CA GLY A 190 8.23 7.35 -8.09
C GLY A 190 7.61 6.20 -8.86
N LEU A 191 7.48 5.03 -8.23
CA LEU A 191 6.86 3.83 -8.82
C LEU A 191 5.57 3.48 -8.10
N ASP A 192 4.49 3.37 -8.86
CA ASP A 192 3.29 2.64 -8.45
C ASP A 192 3.26 1.33 -9.24
N PHE A 193 3.57 0.24 -8.56
CA PHE A 193 3.53 -1.10 -9.13
C PHE A 193 2.11 -1.65 -9.15
N GLY A 194 1.18 -1.02 -9.86
CA GLY A 194 -0.25 -1.35 -9.78
C GLY A 194 -0.59 -2.82 -10.12
N SER A 195 -1.61 -3.33 -9.44
CA SER A 195 -2.21 -4.66 -9.66
C SER A 195 -2.74 -4.85 -11.08
N GLU A 196 -3.22 -3.75 -11.68
CA GLU A 196 -3.78 -3.68 -13.03
C GLU A 196 -2.80 -3.05 -14.02
N ALA A 197 -2.18 -1.94 -13.64
CA ALA A 197 -1.24 -1.24 -14.48
C ALA A 197 -0.26 -0.50 -13.60
N SER A 198 1.01 -0.60 -13.96
CA SER A 198 2.12 0.09 -13.32
C SER A 198 2.37 1.43 -13.99
N GLN A 199 2.84 2.38 -13.20
CA GLN A 199 3.20 3.71 -13.65
C GLN A 199 4.45 4.17 -12.92
N LEU A 200 5.32 4.88 -13.63
CA LEU A 200 6.54 5.43 -13.09
C LEU A 200 6.67 6.89 -13.53
N LYS A 201 7.03 7.76 -12.59
CA LYS A 201 7.38 9.14 -12.86
C LYS A 201 8.79 9.41 -12.38
N VAL A 202 9.48 10.30 -13.08
CA VAL A 202 10.81 10.75 -12.73
C VAL A 202 10.76 12.25 -12.52
N SER A 203 11.34 12.70 -11.42
CA SER A 203 11.63 14.11 -11.19
C SER A 203 13.12 14.34 -11.17
N ASN A 204 13.54 15.38 -11.88
CA ASN A 204 14.92 15.85 -11.95
C ASN A 204 14.96 17.37 -12.06
N TYR A 205 16.15 17.95 -11.92
CA TYR A 205 16.34 19.38 -12.07
C TYR A 205 16.77 19.73 -13.50
N GLN A 206 16.25 20.83 -14.02
CA GLN A 206 16.71 21.43 -15.27
C GLN A 206 17.28 22.81 -15.01
N TYR A 207 18.47 23.09 -15.53
CA TYR A 207 19.08 24.40 -15.44
C TYR A 207 18.49 25.32 -16.54
N ILE A 208 17.64 26.27 -16.13
CA ILE A 208 16.94 27.21 -17.02
C ILE A 208 17.10 28.61 -16.44
N ASN A 209 17.48 29.59 -17.26
CA ASN A 209 17.64 30.99 -16.83
C ASN A 209 18.54 31.16 -15.60
N ARG A 210 19.66 30.43 -15.56
CA ARG A 210 20.62 30.40 -14.43
C ARG A 210 20.04 29.92 -13.10
N ARG A 211 18.98 29.12 -13.14
CA ARG A 211 18.37 28.50 -11.96
C ARG A 211 18.00 27.06 -12.25
N TYR A 212 18.25 26.18 -11.30
CA TYR A 212 17.69 24.85 -11.35
C TYR A 212 16.19 24.93 -11.06
N THR A 213 15.38 24.30 -11.89
CA THR A 213 13.93 24.15 -11.67
C THR A 213 13.61 22.68 -11.67
N LYS A 214 12.95 22.22 -10.61
CA LYS A 214 12.49 20.83 -10.51
C LYS A 214 11.40 20.61 -11.54
N LYS A 215 11.59 19.62 -12.41
CA LYS A 215 10.56 19.12 -13.32
C LYS A 215 10.25 17.68 -12.96
N SER A 216 9.00 17.29 -13.23
CA SER A 216 8.56 15.91 -13.07
C SER A 216 8.03 15.40 -14.41
N PRO A 217 8.90 15.24 -15.43
CA PRO A 217 8.47 14.71 -16.71
C PRO A 217 7.83 13.32 -16.52
N SER A 218 6.58 13.16 -16.98
CA SER A 218 6.03 11.83 -17.15
C SER A 218 6.55 11.25 -18.46
N LYS A 219 7.11 10.05 -18.38
CA LYS A 219 7.35 9.20 -19.55
C LYS A 219 6.46 7.97 -19.36
N SER A 220 5.78 7.55 -20.42
CA SER A 220 4.99 6.32 -20.39
C SER A 220 5.90 5.14 -20.04
N LEU A 221 5.61 4.44 -18.94
CA LEU A 221 6.38 3.27 -18.51
C LEU A 221 6.40 2.20 -19.61
N PHE A 222 5.29 2.07 -20.35
CA PHE A 222 5.22 1.19 -21.51
C PHE A 222 6.29 1.53 -22.55
N LYS A 223 6.42 2.82 -22.92
CA LYS A 223 7.42 3.27 -23.88
C LYS A 223 8.83 3.03 -23.37
N LEU A 224 9.12 3.33 -22.10
CA LEU A 224 10.42 3.07 -21.48
C LEU A 224 10.84 1.60 -21.63
N VAL A 225 9.95 0.67 -21.31
CA VAL A 225 10.23 -0.77 -21.40
C VAL A 225 10.35 -1.22 -22.85
N LYS A 226 9.49 -0.71 -23.74
CA LYS A 226 9.51 -1.03 -25.17
C LYS A 226 10.82 -0.59 -25.83
N ASP A 227 11.24 0.64 -25.57
CA ASP A 227 12.46 1.23 -26.10
C ASP A 227 13.69 0.48 -25.56
N PHE A 228 13.70 0.16 -24.27
CA PHE A 228 14.76 -0.64 -23.65
C PHE A 228 14.89 -2.04 -24.26
N LYS A 229 13.78 -2.66 -24.65
CA LYS A 229 13.77 -3.96 -25.34
C LYS A 229 14.02 -3.85 -26.86
N GLY A 230 14.22 -2.65 -27.40
CA GLY A 230 14.49 -2.44 -28.83
C GLY A 230 13.33 -2.83 -29.75
N LEU A 231 12.09 -2.81 -29.25
CA LEU A 231 10.90 -3.21 -30.01
C LEU A 231 10.40 -2.05 -30.88
N THR A 232 10.08 -2.34 -32.14
CA THR A 232 9.79 -1.30 -33.16
C THR A 232 8.32 -1.28 -33.60
N GLU A 233 7.53 -2.27 -33.22
CA GLU A 233 6.14 -2.43 -33.60
C GLU A 233 5.25 -1.34 -33.00
N ASP A 234 4.12 -1.03 -33.63
CA ASP A 234 3.19 -0.01 -33.12
C ASP A 234 2.69 -0.33 -31.71
N ASP A 235 2.60 0.70 -30.86
CA ASP A 235 2.18 0.56 -29.45
C ASP A 235 0.82 -0.16 -29.32
N GLN A 236 -0.10 0.10 -30.24
CA GLN A 236 -1.45 -0.51 -30.25
C GLN A 236 -1.45 -2.02 -30.46
N ASN A 237 -0.36 -2.58 -31.00
CA ASN A 237 -0.23 -4.01 -31.22
C ASN A 237 0.11 -4.76 -29.93
N PHE A 238 0.51 -4.08 -28.86
CA PHE A 238 0.82 -4.72 -27.58
C PHE A 238 -0.42 -4.78 -26.68
N ILE A 239 -0.52 -5.87 -25.92
CA ILE A 239 -1.65 -6.07 -25.01
C ILE A 239 -1.50 -5.21 -23.75
N GLN A 240 -0.26 -4.87 -23.39
CA GLN A 240 0.08 -4.04 -22.22
C GLN A 240 -0.15 -2.55 -22.46
N PHE A 241 -0.33 -2.14 -23.72
CA PHE A 241 -0.58 -0.74 -24.04
C PHE A 241 -2.00 -0.32 -23.61
N GLU A 242 -2.08 0.85 -22.98
CA GLU A 242 -3.35 1.52 -22.66
C GLU A 242 -3.36 2.89 -23.34
N LYS A 243 -4.37 3.11 -24.18
CA LYS A 243 -4.47 4.34 -24.98
C LYS A 243 -4.76 5.54 -24.08
N ASN A 244 -4.12 6.67 -24.37
CA ASN A 244 -4.29 7.95 -23.66
C ASN A 244 -3.88 7.92 -22.17
N THR A 245 -2.96 7.02 -21.79
CA THR A 245 -2.38 6.99 -20.45
C THR A 245 -0.86 6.80 -20.51
N ASP A 246 -0.19 7.09 -19.40
CA ASP A 246 1.25 6.82 -19.22
C ASP A 246 1.51 5.43 -18.59
N PHE A 247 0.50 4.56 -18.58
CA PHE A 247 0.52 3.31 -17.83
C PHE A 247 1.01 2.14 -18.69
N LEU A 248 1.60 1.13 -18.03
CA LEU A 248 1.82 -0.20 -18.59
C LEU A 248 0.87 -1.17 -17.88
N LYS A 249 -0.05 -1.83 -18.60
CA LYS A 249 -0.93 -2.83 -17.97
C LYS A 249 -0.08 -4.00 -17.46
N SER A 250 -0.29 -4.36 -16.19
CA SER A 250 0.46 -5.37 -15.43
C SER A 250 0.04 -6.79 -15.82
N ILE A 251 0.17 -7.11 -17.12
CA ILE A 251 -0.13 -8.43 -17.69
C ILE A 251 1.19 -9.05 -18.13
N PHE A 252 1.68 -10.01 -17.34
CA PHE A 252 2.98 -10.66 -17.55
C PHE A 252 2.81 -12.15 -17.83
N PHE A 253 3.76 -12.77 -18.53
CA PHE A 253 3.71 -14.19 -18.84
C PHE A 253 4.98 -14.90 -18.40
N LEU A 254 4.85 -15.84 -17.46
CA LEU A 254 5.95 -16.68 -16.97
C LEU A 254 5.88 -18.06 -17.62
N LYS A 255 7.00 -18.54 -18.14
CA LYS A 255 7.10 -19.82 -18.83
C LYS A 255 6.82 -20.96 -17.85
N LYS A 256 6.00 -21.93 -18.26
CA LYS A 256 5.64 -23.11 -17.45
C LYS A 256 6.85 -23.98 -17.12
N LYS A 257 7.91 -23.92 -17.93
CA LYS A 257 9.15 -24.66 -17.76
C LYS A 257 10.33 -23.69 -17.69
N LEU A 258 10.93 -23.56 -16.51
CA LEU A 258 12.10 -22.74 -16.22
C LEU A 258 13.36 -23.60 -16.27
N HIS A 259 14.43 -23.10 -16.87
CA HIS A 259 15.71 -23.81 -17.02
C HIS A 259 16.71 -23.28 -16.00
N ASP A 260 17.46 -24.17 -15.35
CA ASP A 260 18.53 -23.85 -14.39
C ASP A 260 18.08 -22.94 -13.22
N PHE A 261 16.81 -23.07 -12.84
CA PHE A 261 16.19 -22.29 -11.78
C PHE A 261 16.23 -23.00 -10.42
N HIS A 262 16.83 -22.35 -9.43
CA HIS A 262 16.93 -22.78 -8.05
C HIS A 262 16.05 -21.92 -7.13
N GLU A 263 14.82 -22.34 -6.88
CA GLU A 263 13.84 -21.66 -6.01
C GLU A 263 14.41 -21.03 -4.71
N ARG A 264 15.26 -21.74 -3.98
CA ARG A 264 15.81 -21.27 -2.69
C ARG A 264 17.06 -20.39 -2.81
N LYS A 265 17.68 -20.31 -3.99
CA LYS A 265 18.94 -19.58 -4.21
C LYS A 265 18.73 -18.37 -5.12
N ASP A 266 17.91 -18.54 -6.14
CA ASP A 266 17.69 -17.53 -7.16
C ASP A 266 16.64 -16.54 -6.70
N ARG A 267 17.02 -15.26 -6.66
CA ARG A 267 16.11 -14.14 -6.37
C ARG A 267 15.45 -13.55 -7.62
N PHE A 268 15.94 -13.91 -8.81
CA PHE A 268 15.45 -13.43 -10.09
C PHE A 268 15.25 -14.61 -11.05
N ILE A 269 14.25 -14.52 -11.92
CA ILE A 269 14.16 -15.34 -13.13
C ILE A 269 15.33 -14.97 -14.04
N LYS A 270 16.17 -15.95 -14.39
CA LYS A 270 17.48 -15.74 -15.03
C LYS A 270 17.40 -15.40 -16.51
N ASN A 271 16.52 -16.09 -17.23
CA ASN A 271 16.43 -15.95 -18.68
C ASN A 271 15.32 -14.96 -19.04
N GLU A 272 15.64 -13.92 -19.81
CA GLU A 272 14.64 -12.92 -20.22
C GLU A 272 13.48 -13.54 -21.03
N ASP A 273 13.76 -14.61 -21.79
CA ASP A 273 12.75 -15.35 -22.55
C ASP A 273 11.75 -16.13 -21.68
N GLU A 274 12.06 -16.31 -20.38
CA GLU A 274 11.19 -17.03 -19.44
C GLU A 274 10.10 -16.13 -18.84
N LEU A 275 10.29 -14.81 -18.82
CA LEU A 275 9.31 -13.85 -18.32
C LEU A 275 9.06 -12.74 -19.34
N LYS A 276 7.93 -12.80 -20.04
CA LYS A 276 7.55 -11.78 -21.03
C LYS A 276 6.85 -10.59 -20.37
N PHE A 277 7.40 -9.39 -20.59
CA PHE A 277 6.84 -8.11 -20.13
C PHE A 277 5.95 -7.43 -21.16
N LEU A 278 6.28 -7.57 -22.44
CA LEU A 278 5.55 -7.02 -23.57
C LEU A 278 5.20 -8.16 -24.53
N VAL A 279 3.93 -8.24 -24.90
CA VAL A 279 3.41 -9.30 -25.78
C VAL A 279 2.53 -8.66 -26.84
N GLN A 280 2.80 -8.98 -28.11
CA GLN A 280 1.98 -8.55 -29.23
C GLN A 280 0.65 -9.33 -29.24
N LYS A 281 -0.43 -8.67 -29.69
CA LYS A 281 -1.78 -9.25 -29.73
C LYS A 281 -1.89 -10.48 -30.63
N ASN A 282 -1.10 -10.54 -31.71
CA ASN A 282 -1.02 -11.70 -32.60
C ASN A 282 -0.30 -12.92 -31.95
N GLU A 283 0.50 -12.70 -30.91
CA GLU A 283 1.15 -13.75 -30.13
C GLU A 283 0.22 -14.36 -29.06
N LEU A 284 -0.96 -13.78 -28.80
CA LEU A 284 -1.99 -14.36 -27.93
C LEU A 284 -2.68 -15.55 -28.61
N ASN A 285 -1.91 -16.58 -28.91
CA ASN A 285 -2.36 -17.82 -29.52
C ASN A 285 -2.10 -19.00 -28.59
N SER A 286 -2.56 -20.18 -29.03
CA SER A 286 -2.40 -21.43 -28.28
C SER A 286 -0.94 -21.75 -27.93
N ASN A 287 0.04 -21.36 -28.75
CA ASN A 287 1.45 -21.59 -28.47
C ASN A 287 1.92 -20.83 -27.22
N LEU A 288 1.56 -19.55 -27.08
CA LEU A 288 1.89 -18.78 -25.88
C LEU A 288 1.17 -19.35 -24.64
N THR A 289 -0.13 -19.63 -24.74
CA THR A 289 -0.92 -20.12 -23.60
C THR A 289 -0.54 -21.54 -23.17
N ASN A 290 -0.05 -22.37 -24.09
CA ASN A 290 0.44 -23.71 -23.81
C ASN A 290 1.77 -23.68 -23.06
N ASN A 291 2.64 -22.71 -23.36
CA ASN A 291 3.99 -22.63 -22.80
C ASN A 291 4.13 -21.64 -21.63
N PHE A 292 3.16 -20.75 -21.40
CA PHE A 292 3.24 -19.71 -20.38
C PHE A 292 1.97 -19.59 -19.53
N HIS A 293 2.14 -19.32 -18.23
CA HIS A 293 1.11 -18.82 -17.34
C HIS A 293 1.06 -17.30 -17.38
N GLN A 294 -0.15 -16.73 -17.38
CA GLN A 294 -0.33 -15.28 -17.26
C GLN A 294 -0.31 -14.97 -15.77
N LEU A 295 0.65 -14.16 -15.33
CA LEU A 295 0.72 -13.69 -13.96
C LEU A 295 -0.29 -12.57 -13.80
N SER A 296 -1.17 -12.70 -12.81
CA SER A 296 -2.29 -11.80 -12.64
C SER A 296 -2.27 -11.25 -11.23
N ASN A 297 -2.25 -9.92 -11.12
CA ASN A 297 -2.38 -9.21 -9.87
C ASN A 297 -1.35 -9.67 -8.80
N LEU A 298 -0.05 -9.57 -9.14
CA LEU A 298 1.05 -9.98 -8.26
C LEU A 298 1.00 -9.33 -6.87
N LYS A 299 0.47 -8.09 -6.76
CA LYS A 299 0.20 -7.41 -5.49
C LYS A 299 -0.70 -8.24 -4.56
N LEU A 300 -1.75 -8.88 -5.09
CA LEU A 300 -2.65 -9.74 -4.30
C LEU A 300 -2.10 -11.16 -4.09
N ALA A 301 -1.24 -11.62 -5.00
CA ALA A 301 -0.64 -12.95 -4.92
C ALA A 301 0.29 -13.15 -3.70
N HIS A 302 0.82 -12.07 -3.13
CA HIS A 302 1.72 -12.15 -1.98
C HIS A 302 1.06 -12.75 -0.73
N LYS A 303 -0.25 -12.54 -0.52
CA LYS A 303 -0.94 -12.96 0.71
C LYS A 303 -1.46 -14.39 0.76
N HIS A 304 -1.79 -15.00 -0.39
CA HIS A 304 -2.54 -16.26 -0.40
C HIS A 304 -1.92 -17.29 -1.35
N GLY A 305 -0.73 -17.77 -0.99
CA GLY A 305 0.02 -18.77 -1.75
C GLY A 305 -0.77 -20.04 -2.05
N ASP A 306 -1.55 -20.51 -1.09
CA ASP A 306 -2.40 -21.71 -1.22
C ASP A 306 -3.43 -21.60 -2.34
N ILE A 307 -3.98 -20.39 -2.56
CA ILE A 307 -4.97 -20.14 -3.62
C ILE A 307 -4.33 -20.22 -5.00
N LEU A 308 -3.01 -20.06 -5.11
CA LEU A 308 -2.26 -20.02 -6.36
C LEU A 308 -1.55 -21.33 -6.69
N LYS A 309 -1.69 -22.36 -5.85
CA LYS A 309 -1.10 -23.70 -6.06
C LYS A 309 -1.56 -24.40 -7.35
N PHE A 310 -2.66 -23.97 -7.96
CA PHE A 310 -3.14 -24.50 -9.24
C PHE A 310 -2.32 -24.02 -10.46
N ILE A 311 -1.44 -23.02 -10.27
CA ILE A 311 -0.54 -22.54 -11.33
C ILE A 311 0.79 -23.27 -11.15
N ASP A 312 0.92 -24.39 -11.85
CA ASP A 312 2.08 -25.26 -11.79
C ASP A 312 3.17 -24.85 -12.78
N PHE A 313 4.40 -24.88 -12.28
CA PHE A 313 5.62 -24.67 -13.04
C PHE A 313 6.53 -25.88 -12.87
N GLN A 314 7.49 -26.01 -13.78
CA GLN A 314 8.54 -27.02 -13.72
C GLN A 314 9.88 -26.30 -13.79
N SER A 315 10.78 -26.61 -12.85
CA SER A 315 12.20 -26.28 -13.00
C SER A 315 12.95 -27.49 -13.53
N ILE A 316 13.79 -27.28 -14.54
CA ILE A 316 14.67 -28.29 -15.12
C ILE A 316 16.09 -27.96 -14.65
N LEU A 317 16.67 -28.82 -13.84
CA LEU A 317 18.01 -28.62 -13.28
C LEU A 317 18.85 -29.90 -13.42
N ASN A 318 19.93 -29.85 -14.20
CA ASN A 318 20.78 -31.03 -14.49
C ASN A 318 19.95 -32.26 -14.88
N ASP A 319 19.04 -32.08 -15.84
CA ASP A 319 18.07 -33.09 -16.33
C ASP A 319 17.05 -33.61 -15.30
N LYS A 320 16.98 -33.03 -14.10
CA LYS A 320 15.93 -33.33 -13.11
C LYS A 320 14.81 -32.32 -13.20
N VAL A 321 13.59 -32.81 -13.33
CA VAL A 321 12.36 -31.99 -13.32
C VAL A 321 11.82 -31.89 -11.90
N ARG A 322 11.63 -30.67 -11.41
CA ARG A 322 11.00 -30.37 -10.12
C ARG A 322 9.74 -29.55 -10.33
N SER A 323 8.64 -29.96 -9.69
CA SER A 323 7.41 -29.16 -9.67
C SER A 323 7.58 -27.95 -8.75
N LEU A 324 7.10 -26.81 -9.20
CA LEU A 324 7.04 -25.54 -8.48
C LEU A 324 5.62 -24.99 -8.61
N SER A 325 5.20 -24.19 -7.64
CA SER A 325 3.95 -23.43 -7.67
C SER A 325 4.21 -21.96 -7.95
N LEU A 326 3.16 -21.18 -8.25
CA LEU A 326 3.30 -19.72 -8.31
C LEU A 326 3.73 -19.13 -6.95
N ASP A 327 3.37 -19.74 -5.83
CA ASP A 327 3.81 -19.25 -4.51
C ASP A 327 5.33 -19.29 -4.38
N ASP A 328 5.95 -20.33 -4.92
CA ASP A 328 7.41 -20.53 -4.94
C ASP A 328 8.14 -19.53 -5.86
N LEU A 329 7.43 -18.95 -6.82
CA LEU A 329 7.99 -18.12 -7.91
C LEU A 329 7.54 -16.66 -7.89
N LYS A 330 6.49 -16.30 -7.14
CA LYS A 330 5.87 -14.97 -7.19
C LYS A 330 6.85 -13.87 -6.82
N ASN A 331 7.70 -14.11 -5.83
CA ASN A 331 8.68 -13.14 -5.36
C ASN A 331 9.77 -12.95 -6.41
N GLN A 332 10.24 -14.01 -7.06
CA GLN A 332 11.27 -13.94 -8.10
C GLN A 332 10.72 -13.27 -9.37
N ALA A 333 9.49 -13.60 -9.78
CA ALA A 333 8.83 -12.93 -10.89
C ALA A 333 8.64 -11.43 -10.59
N TYR A 334 8.17 -11.09 -9.39
CA TYR A 334 8.04 -9.71 -8.93
C TYR A 334 9.38 -8.96 -8.95
N SER A 335 10.43 -9.54 -8.38
CA SER A 335 11.79 -8.98 -8.38
C SER A 335 12.34 -8.77 -9.78
N THR A 336 12.13 -9.71 -10.71
CA THR A 336 12.59 -9.58 -12.11
C THR A 336 11.82 -8.49 -12.86
N ILE A 337 10.51 -8.32 -12.61
CA ILE A 337 9.74 -7.22 -13.22
C ILE A 337 10.22 -5.87 -12.68
N LEU A 338 10.41 -5.76 -11.35
CA LEU A 338 10.97 -4.54 -10.75
C LEU A 338 12.33 -4.19 -11.34
N LYS A 339 13.22 -5.18 -11.45
CA LYS A 339 14.55 -5.02 -12.07
C LYS A 339 14.42 -4.46 -13.48
N SER A 340 13.55 -5.05 -14.30
CA SER A 340 13.33 -4.62 -15.68
C SER A 340 12.78 -3.18 -15.77
N PHE A 341 11.85 -2.79 -14.89
CA PHE A 341 11.33 -1.42 -14.86
C PHE A 341 12.38 -0.40 -14.41
N ILE A 342 13.18 -0.75 -13.40
CA ILE A 342 14.27 0.09 -12.90
C ILE A 342 15.32 0.27 -14.00
N GLU A 343 15.78 -0.82 -14.61
CA GLU A 343 16.76 -0.77 -15.72
C GLU A 343 16.26 0.02 -16.92
N ALA A 344 15.03 -0.25 -17.39
CA ALA A 344 14.45 0.49 -18.50
C ALA A 344 14.34 1.99 -18.20
N THR A 345 14.05 2.36 -16.95
CA THR A 345 14.01 3.76 -16.52
C THR A 345 15.41 4.37 -16.53
N LEU A 346 16.39 3.70 -15.92
CA LEU A 346 17.77 4.17 -15.86
C LEU A 346 18.35 4.38 -17.26
N HIS A 347 18.16 3.43 -18.17
CA HIS A 347 18.62 3.50 -19.56
C HIS A 347 18.08 4.74 -20.31
N ASN A 348 16.86 5.18 -19.97
CA ASN A 348 16.19 6.30 -20.63
C ASN A 348 16.38 7.66 -19.93
N VAL A 349 16.98 7.67 -18.74
CA VAL A 349 17.14 8.85 -17.89
C VAL A 349 18.60 9.21 -17.72
N LEU A 350 19.48 8.22 -17.63
CA LEU A 350 20.92 8.39 -17.52
C LEU A 350 21.54 8.20 -18.91
N ASP A 351 22.07 9.27 -19.46
CA ASP A 351 22.84 9.24 -20.70
C ASP A 351 24.29 8.75 -20.44
N ASP A 352 25.12 8.75 -21.48
CA ASP A 352 26.52 8.31 -21.37
C ASP A 352 27.43 9.30 -20.65
N GLU A 353 27.02 10.57 -20.57
CA GLU A 353 27.71 11.64 -19.84
C GLU A 353 27.32 11.69 -18.35
N SER A 354 26.28 10.96 -17.96
CA SER A 354 25.79 10.92 -16.58
C SER A 354 26.79 10.24 -15.65
N GLU A 355 27.39 11.01 -14.75
CA GLU A 355 28.29 10.53 -13.71
C GLU A 355 27.81 10.94 -12.31
N ASN A 356 28.17 10.15 -11.30
CA ASN A 356 27.93 10.45 -9.89
C ASN A 356 26.44 10.76 -9.55
N THR A 357 25.52 10.02 -10.15
CA THR A 357 24.08 10.20 -9.96
C THR A 357 23.61 9.73 -8.58
N PHE A 358 22.76 10.53 -7.93
CA PHE A 358 22.04 10.18 -6.71
C PHE A 358 20.58 9.88 -7.00
N ILE A 359 20.11 8.70 -6.58
CA ILE A 359 18.75 8.24 -6.91
C ILE A 359 17.93 8.04 -5.64
N ARG A 360 16.89 8.83 -5.44
CA ARG A 360 15.82 8.47 -4.50
C ARG A 360 14.76 7.67 -5.23
N PHE A 361 14.52 6.44 -4.82
CA PHE A 361 13.49 5.58 -5.35
C PHE A 361 12.35 5.44 -4.33
N THR A 362 11.19 6.02 -4.63
CA THR A 362 9.99 5.90 -3.80
C THR A 362 9.01 4.93 -4.45
N VAL A 363 8.63 3.88 -3.72
CA VAL A 363 7.63 2.90 -4.15
C VAL A 363 6.33 3.08 -3.36
N LEU A 364 5.20 3.11 -4.07
CA LEU A 364 3.88 3.06 -3.46
C LEU A 364 3.56 1.63 -3.03
N VAL A 365 3.09 1.47 -1.80
CA VAL A 365 2.68 0.18 -1.23
C VAL A 365 1.19 0.20 -0.88
N PRO A 366 0.45 -0.88 -1.16
CA PRO A 366 -0.96 -0.96 -0.79
C PRO A 366 -1.08 -1.18 0.74
N ASN A 367 -2.17 -0.71 1.33
CA ASN A 367 -2.41 -0.79 2.78
C ASN A 367 -2.72 -2.23 3.23
N ILE A 368 -3.00 -3.12 2.28
CA ILE A 368 -3.13 -4.54 2.55
C ILE A 368 -1.77 -5.16 2.95
N TYR A 369 -0.62 -4.61 2.54
CA TYR A 369 0.69 -5.21 2.87
C TYR A 369 0.95 -5.24 4.39
N SER A 370 1.73 -6.22 4.81
CA SER A 370 2.32 -6.35 6.14
C SER A 370 3.69 -5.66 6.21
N ILE A 371 4.22 -5.50 7.42
CA ILE A 371 5.56 -4.96 7.65
C ILE A 371 6.63 -5.79 6.94
N HIS A 372 6.49 -7.13 6.95
CA HIS A 372 7.41 -8.04 6.28
C HIS A 372 7.40 -7.87 4.75
N GLU A 373 6.23 -7.69 4.15
CA GLU A 373 6.11 -7.47 2.69
C GLU A 373 6.73 -6.12 2.27
N VAL A 374 6.54 -5.06 3.06
CA VAL A 374 7.16 -3.75 2.82
C VAL A 374 8.69 -3.83 2.97
N ALA A 375 9.18 -4.50 4.02
CA ALA A 375 10.61 -4.69 4.24
C ALA A 375 11.27 -5.50 3.11
N ASN A 376 10.66 -6.62 2.71
CA ASN A 376 11.13 -7.43 1.59
C ASN A 376 11.15 -6.64 0.27
N THR A 377 10.14 -5.81 0.01
CA THR A 377 10.12 -4.94 -1.18
C THR A 377 11.31 -3.97 -1.18
N LYS A 378 11.63 -3.34 -0.03
CA LYS A 378 12.81 -2.48 0.10
C LYS A 378 14.10 -3.26 -0.10
N GLU A 379 14.21 -4.45 0.47
CA GLU A 379 15.40 -5.31 0.34
C GLU A 379 15.67 -5.66 -1.14
N VAL A 380 14.65 -6.14 -1.85
CA VAL A 380 14.73 -6.48 -3.28
C VAL A 380 15.18 -5.29 -4.12
N ILE A 381 14.59 -4.10 -3.92
CA ILE A 381 14.96 -2.91 -4.68
C ILE A 381 16.41 -2.49 -4.38
N ASN A 382 16.85 -2.59 -3.12
CA ASN A 382 18.24 -2.31 -2.76
C ASN A 382 19.22 -3.29 -3.41
N GLU A 383 18.87 -4.58 -3.47
CA GLU A 383 19.67 -5.59 -4.18
C GLU A 383 19.76 -5.31 -5.67
N ILE A 384 18.64 -4.90 -6.31
CA ILE A 384 18.62 -4.50 -7.72
C ILE A 384 19.56 -3.32 -7.96
N PHE A 385 19.44 -2.23 -7.19
CA PHE A 385 20.32 -1.08 -7.38
C PHE A 385 21.79 -1.42 -7.11
N LYS A 386 22.06 -2.28 -6.12
CA LYS A 386 23.42 -2.76 -5.84
C LYS A 386 24.00 -3.54 -7.01
N ASP A 387 23.24 -4.48 -7.58
CA ASP A 387 23.65 -5.25 -8.76
C ASP A 387 23.92 -4.33 -9.96
N LEU A 388 23.02 -3.40 -10.23
CA LEU A 388 23.14 -2.44 -11.32
C LEU A 388 24.33 -1.50 -11.14
N GLN A 389 24.54 -0.99 -9.93
CA GLN A 389 25.65 -0.11 -9.59
C GLN A 389 26.99 -0.84 -9.54
N GLN A 390 27.03 -2.16 -9.42
CA GLN A 390 28.28 -2.93 -9.50
C GLN A 390 28.64 -3.36 -10.94
N HIS A 391 27.66 -3.37 -11.84
CA HIS A 391 27.82 -3.87 -13.21
C HIS A 391 27.47 -2.78 -14.24
N ALA A 392 26.23 -2.76 -14.74
CA ALA A 392 25.82 -1.95 -15.89
C ALA A 392 25.97 -0.42 -15.69
N TYR A 393 26.01 0.05 -14.44
CA TYR A 393 26.04 1.46 -14.07
C TYR A 393 27.18 1.81 -13.10
N ALA A 394 28.31 1.08 -13.15
CA ALA A 394 29.43 1.14 -12.20
C ALA A 394 30.11 2.49 -11.95
N HIS A 395 29.83 3.50 -12.78
CA HIS A 395 30.32 4.87 -12.61
C HIS A 395 29.21 5.93 -12.75
N LYS A 396 28.00 5.51 -13.15
CA LYS A 396 26.87 6.41 -13.35
C LYS A 396 26.11 6.64 -12.04
N ILE A 397 25.94 5.61 -11.22
CA ILE A 397 25.20 5.69 -9.94
C ILE A 397 26.18 5.77 -8.79
N LYS A 398 26.18 6.89 -8.07
CA LYS A 398 26.98 7.09 -6.85
C LYS A 398 26.31 6.42 -5.65
N ALA A 399 25.02 6.69 -5.47
CA ALA A 399 24.25 6.24 -4.33
C ALA A 399 22.75 6.21 -4.63
N TRP A 400 22.02 5.41 -3.87
CA TRP A 400 20.57 5.34 -3.94
C TRP A 400 19.93 5.28 -2.56
N GLU A 401 18.65 5.66 -2.49
CA GLU A 401 17.82 5.59 -1.31
C GLU A 401 16.47 5.00 -1.67
N VAL A 402 16.05 3.93 -0.97
CA VAL A 402 14.72 3.32 -1.17
C VAL A 402 13.75 3.74 -0.08
N VAL A 403 12.66 4.38 -0.48
CA VAL A 403 11.59 4.89 0.40
C VAL A 403 10.26 4.26 0.01
N THR A 404 9.40 4.01 0.99
CA THR A 404 8.03 3.50 0.80
C THR A 404 7.02 4.54 1.26
N ILE A 405 5.86 4.60 0.62
CA ILE A 405 4.72 5.37 1.10
C ILE A 405 3.42 4.64 0.73
N SER A 406 2.42 4.70 1.60
CA SER A 406 1.10 4.14 1.32
C SER A 406 0.46 4.83 0.11
N GLU A 407 -0.25 4.06 -0.73
CA GLU A 407 -1.02 4.60 -1.87
C GLU A 407 -2.04 5.66 -1.44
N SER A 408 -2.78 5.43 -0.36
CA SER A 408 -3.81 6.36 0.12
C SER A 408 -3.19 7.65 0.70
N ASP A 409 -2.09 7.54 1.44
CA ASP A 409 -1.39 8.72 1.97
C ASP A 409 -0.71 9.52 0.84
N ALA A 410 -0.16 8.85 -0.17
CA ALA A 410 0.37 9.52 -1.35
C ALA A 410 -0.75 10.21 -2.15
N ALA A 411 -1.92 9.60 -2.28
CA ALA A 411 -3.07 10.24 -2.92
C ALA A 411 -3.52 11.50 -2.18
N PHE A 412 -3.53 11.49 -0.85
CA PHE A 412 -3.75 12.68 -0.04
C PHE A 412 -2.75 13.79 -0.41
N LEU A 413 -1.46 13.50 -0.31
CA LEU A 413 -0.42 14.49 -0.62
C LEU A 413 -0.54 15.03 -2.04
N GLY A 414 -0.84 14.17 -3.02
CA GLY A 414 -1.01 14.58 -4.42
C GLY A 414 -2.22 15.47 -4.65
N TYR A 415 -3.32 15.23 -3.95
CA TYR A 415 -4.54 16.04 -4.06
C TYR A 415 -4.35 17.45 -3.47
N PHE A 416 -3.74 17.55 -2.30
CA PHE A 416 -3.58 18.82 -1.61
C PHE A 416 -2.36 19.63 -2.10
N SER A 417 -1.27 18.97 -2.51
CA SER A 417 -0.06 19.66 -3.03
C SER A 417 -0.26 20.39 -4.35
N LYS A 418 -1.30 20.03 -5.14
CA LYS A 418 -1.66 20.73 -6.38
C LYS A 418 -2.34 22.09 -6.16
N GLY A 419 -2.44 22.56 -4.90
CA GLY A 419 -3.05 23.85 -4.57
C GLY A 419 -4.57 23.87 -4.74
N LEU A 420 -5.20 22.69 -4.84
CA LEU A 420 -6.65 22.58 -5.03
C LEU A 420 -7.44 22.84 -3.73
N ASN A 421 -6.83 22.61 -2.55
CA ASN A 421 -7.40 22.89 -1.23
C ASN A 421 -6.27 23.10 -0.18
N GLU A 422 -6.49 23.93 0.84
CA GLU A 422 -5.58 24.07 1.98
C GLU A 422 -5.77 22.92 2.98
N ILE A 423 -4.68 22.47 3.61
CA ILE A 423 -4.73 21.53 4.72
C ILE A 423 -4.75 22.34 6.03
N SER A 424 -5.86 22.25 6.75
CA SER A 424 -6.04 22.82 8.08
C SER A 424 -5.25 22.04 9.13
N ALA A 425 -4.68 22.76 10.11
CA ALA A 425 -4.05 22.16 11.28
C ALA A 425 -5.10 21.64 12.27
N ASN A 426 -4.71 20.70 13.13
CA ASN A 426 -5.59 20.06 14.12
C ASN A 426 -6.88 19.43 13.56
N LYS A 427 -6.83 18.85 12.35
CA LYS A 427 -7.96 18.16 11.71
C LYS A 427 -7.58 16.74 11.32
N TYR A 428 -8.61 15.92 11.08
CA TYR A 428 -8.42 14.61 10.44
C TYR A 428 -9.07 14.55 9.06
N TYR A 429 -8.49 13.70 8.21
CA TYR A 429 -8.94 13.45 6.84
C TYR A 429 -9.07 11.94 6.63
N ILE A 430 -10.07 11.55 5.84
CA ILE A 430 -10.30 10.17 5.45
C ILE A 430 -9.95 10.04 3.97
N ILE A 431 -9.21 9.00 3.60
CA ILE A 431 -8.86 8.71 2.22
C ILE A 431 -9.31 7.30 1.90
N VAL A 432 -10.02 7.14 0.79
CA VAL A 432 -10.40 5.84 0.23
C VAL A 432 -9.94 5.80 -1.21
N ASP A 433 -9.00 4.91 -1.52
CA ASP A 433 -8.54 4.57 -2.86
C ASP A 433 -9.16 3.22 -3.27
N CYS A 434 -10.12 3.26 -4.19
CA CYS A 434 -10.74 2.06 -4.73
C CYS A 434 -10.19 1.80 -6.14
N GLY A 435 -9.26 0.86 -6.25
CA GLY A 435 -8.63 0.47 -7.51
C GLY A 435 -9.46 -0.52 -8.34
N LYS A 436 -8.78 -1.36 -9.14
CA LYS A 436 -9.43 -2.52 -9.78
C LYS A 436 -9.35 -3.78 -8.93
N GLY A 437 -8.20 -4.05 -8.31
CA GLY A 437 -7.99 -5.26 -7.50
C GLY A 437 -8.12 -5.04 -5.99
N THR A 438 -7.66 -3.89 -5.49
CA THR A 438 -7.63 -3.56 -4.06
C THR A 438 -8.45 -2.32 -3.78
N THR A 439 -8.97 -2.26 -2.56
CA THR A 439 -9.46 -1.03 -1.95
C THR A 439 -8.60 -0.74 -0.73
N ASP A 440 -7.97 0.43 -0.70
CA ASP A 440 -7.05 0.90 0.32
C ASP A 440 -7.62 2.16 0.97
N PHE A 441 -7.60 2.25 2.30
CA PHE A 441 -8.10 3.43 2.99
C PHE A 441 -7.22 3.79 4.19
N SER A 442 -7.11 5.09 4.43
CA SER A 442 -6.40 5.63 5.58
C SER A 442 -7.16 6.77 6.23
N ILE A 443 -6.92 6.96 7.52
CA ILE A 443 -7.31 8.14 8.27
C ILE A 443 -6.03 8.79 8.71
N ILE A 444 -5.88 10.08 8.44
CA ILE A 444 -4.70 10.86 8.82
C ILE A 444 -5.13 12.06 9.65
N GLN A 445 -4.25 12.51 10.54
CA GLN A 445 -4.43 13.67 11.38
C GLN A 445 -3.24 14.62 11.17
N THR A 446 -3.55 15.90 11.08
CA THR A 446 -2.54 16.96 11.02
C THR A 446 -2.17 17.42 12.42
N GLY A 447 -0.92 17.82 12.63
CA GLY A 447 -0.46 18.40 13.89
C GLY A 447 -1.28 19.63 14.31
N SER A 448 -1.40 19.84 15.62
CA SER A 448 -2.20 20.92 16.23
C SER A 448 -1.82 22.32 15.71
N ASN A 449 -0.51 22.59 15.64
CA ASN A 449 0.05 23.89 15.27
C ASN A 449 0.76 23.89 13.91
N ASN A 450 0.81 22.73 13.23
CA ASN A 450 1.51 22.61 11.94
C ASN A 450 0.81 21.57 11.06
N SER A 451 0.06 22.06 10.07
CA SER A 451 -0.66 21.21 9.10
C SER A 451 0.24 20.36 8.21
N ARG A 452 1.55 20.65 8.17
CA ARG A 452 2.54 19.89 7.40
C ARG A 452 3.09 18.67 8.15
N LYS A 453 2.83 18.56 9.47
CA LYS A 453 3.13 17.37 10.25
C LYS A 453 1.93 16.43 10.15
N ILE A 454 2.08 15.33 9.42
CA ILE A 454 0.98 14.38 9.17
C ILE A 454 1.25 13.09 9.93
N LYS A 455 0.30 12.71 10.79
CA LYS A 455 0.25 11.43 11.49
C LYS A 455 -0.82 10.58 10.80
N SER A 456 -0.48 9.38 10.32
CA SER A 456 -1.54 8.42 9.96
C SER A 456 -2.16 7.91 11.27
N LEU A 457 -3.48 7.84 11.38
CA LEU A 457 -4.17 7.25 12.54
C LEU A 457 -4.55 5.81 12.29
N TYR A 458 -4.88 5.51 11.03
CA TYR A 458 -5.33 4.20 10.62
C TYR A 458 -5.02 3.96 9.16
N ARG A 459 -4.64 2.74 8.82
CA ARG A 459 -4.51 2.26 7.45
C ARG A 459 -5.03 0.83 7.40
N ASN A 460 -5.83 0.54 6.39
CA ASN A 460 -6.26 -0.82 6.10
C ASN A 460 -6.62 -0.93 4.61
N GLY A 461 -6.78 -2.16 4.13
CA GLY A 461 -7.19 -2.44 2.77
C GLY A 461 -7.58 -3.90 2.59
N PHE A 462 -8.36 -4.17 1.54
CA PHE A 462 -8.82 -5.52 1.22
C PHE A 462 -8.81 -5.79 -0.28
N ALA A 463 -8.78 -7.07 -0.65
CA ALA A 463 -9.01 -7.51 -2.02
C ALA A 463 -10.50 -7.40 -2.34
N GLY A 464 -10.86 -6.57 -3.31
CA GLY A 464 -12.26 -6.26 -3.61
C GLY A 464 -12.42 -4.82 -4.05
N ALA A 465 -12.57 -4.61 -5.35
CA ALA A 465 -12.75 -3.29 -5.94
C ALA A 465 -13.43 -3.42 -7.32
N GLY A 466 -12.94 -2.71 -8.35
CA GLY A 466 -13.53 -2.72 -9.68
C GLY A 466 -13.69 -4.11 -10.34
N ASN A 467 -12.78 -5.05 -10.10
CA ASN A 467 -12.84 -6.42 -10.67
C ASN A 467 -13.91 -7.28 -9.99
N LEU A 468 -14.18 -7.08 -8.69
CA LEU A 468 -15.27 -7.75 -8.00
C LEU A 468 -16.61 -7.35 -8.62
N ILE A 469 -16.76 -6.08 -9.01
CA ILE A 469 -17.94 -5.61 -9.74
C ILE A 469 -18.00 -6.25 -11.13
N SER A 470 -16.89 -6.32 -11.86
CA SER A 470 -16.85 -7.00 -13.17
C SER A 470 -17.24 -8.48 -13.06
N TYR A 471 -16.79 -9.15 -12.01
CA TYR A 471 -17.19 -10.52 -11.72
C TYR A 471 -18.70 -10.62 -11.44
N ALA A 472 -19.28 -9.68 -10.69
CA ALA A 472 -20.72 -9.62 -10.46
C ALA A 472 -21.54 -9.43 -11.76
N PHE A 473 -21.04 -8.65 -12.73
CA PHE A 473 -21.65 -8.57 -14.07
C PHE A 473 -21.62 -9.93 -14.77
N PHE A 474 -20.50 -10.65 -14.71
CA PHE A 474 -20.39 -12.00 -15.27
C PHE A 474 -21.40 -12.97 -14.63
N GLU A 475 -21.52 -12.95 -13.31
CA GLU A 475 -22.49 -13.80 -12.59
C GLU A 475 -23.93 -13.47 -12.95
N SER A 476 -24.26 -12.19 -13.07
CA SER A 476 -25.58 -11.74 -13.47
C SER A 476 -25.94 -12.17 -14.91
N ILE A 477 -24.99 -12.11 -15.85
CA ILE A 477 -25.16 -12.63 -17.21
C ILE A 477 -25.43 -14.14 -17.17
N LEU A 478 -24.64 -14.88 -16.38
CA LEU A 478 -24.82 -16.32 -16.23
C LEU A 478 -26.19 -16.64 -15.61
N HIS A 479 -26.61 -15.89 -14.60
CA HIS A 479 -27.93 -16.02 -14.00
C HIS A 479 -29.04 -15.86 -15.05
N PHE A 480 -28.96 -14.83 -15.88
CA PHE A 480 -29.95 -14.61 -16.94
C PHE A 480 -29.98 -15.74 -17.95
N ILE A 481 -28.82 -16.24 -18.39
CA ILE A 481 -28.72 -17.38 -19.31
C ILE A 481 -29.37 -18.63 -18.70
N LEU A 482 -29.05 -18.94 -17.44
CA LEU A 482 -29.59 -20.11 -16.75
C LEU A 482 -31.10 -20.01 -16.55
N LYS A 483 -31.63 -18.82 -16.22
CA LYS A 483 -33.07 -18.57 -16.11
C LYS A 483 -33.82 -18.83 -17.43
N ASN A 484 -33.17 -18.61 -18.58
CA ASN A 484 -33.75 -18.79 -19.91
C ASN A 484 -33.42 -20.16 -20.54
N SER A 485 -32.72 -21.04 -19.82
CA SER A 485 -32.43 -22.40 -20.28
C SER A 485 -33.56 -23.38 -19.95
N LEU A 486 -33.77 -24.36 -20.83
CA LEU A 486 -34.70 -25.48 -20.64
C LEU A 486 -34.17 -26.47 -19.58
N ASN A 487 -32.84 -26.61 -19.48
CA ASN A 487 -32.16 -27.43 -18.49
C ASN A 487 -31.01 -26.66 -17.83
N PRO A 488 -31.28 -25.84 -16.80
CA PRO A 488 -30.27 -25.03 -16.12
C PRO A 488 -29.08 -25.82 -15.58
N ALA A 489 -29.30 -27.04 -15.08
CA ALA A 489 -28.22 -27.87 -14.56
C ALA A 489 -27.26 -28.32 -15.66
N ALA A 490 -27.79 -28.77 -16.81
CA ALA A 490 -26.97 -29.18 -17.95
C ALA A 490 -26.25 -27.97 -18.58
N THR A 491 -26.95 -26.86 -18.81
CA THR A 491 -26.36 -25.63 -19.35
C THR A 491 -25.23 -25.10 -18.47
N LYS A 492 -25.41 -25.16 -17.14
CA LYS A 492 -24.38 -24.81 -16.18
C LYS A 492 -23.17 -25.74 -16.30
N ALA A 493 -23.37 -27.06 -16.37
CA ALA A 493 -22.28 -28.03 -16.52
C ALA A 493 -21.49 -27.80 -17.82
N PHE A 494 -22.19 -27.62 -18.95
CA PHE A 494 -21.54 -27.34 -20.24
C PHE A 494 -20.74 -26.03 -20.21
N PHE A 495 -21.30 -24.99 -19.60
CA PHE A 495 -20.62 -23.70 -19.53
C PHE A 495 -19.39 -23.75 -18.62
N LEU A 496 -19.45 -24.49 -17.51
CA LEU A 496 -18.30 -24.72 -16.63
C LEU A 496 -17.18 -25.48 -17.36
N GLU A 497 -17.52 -26.54 -18.08
CA GLU A 497 -16.56 -27.28 -18.91
C GLU A 497 -15.96 -26.38 -20.01
N SER A 498 -16.76 -25.50 -20.61
CA SER A 498 -16.25 -24.53 -21.56
C SER A 498 -15.36 -23.47 -20.92
N LEU A 499 -15.62 -23.04 -19.68
CA LEU A 499 -14.77 -22.09 -18.96
C LEU A 499 -13.39 -22.71 -18.66
N GLU A 500 -13.36 -23.97 -18.24
CA GLU A 500 -12.11 -24.72 -18.00
C GLU A 500 -11.25 -24.85 -19.27
N LYS A 501 -11.91 -25.04 -20.42
CA LYS A 501 -11.25 -25.23 -21.71
C LYS A 501 -11.01 -23.93 -22.49
N ALA A 502 -11.49 -22.79 -22.00
CA ALA A 502 -11.46 -21.53 -22.73
C ALA A 502 -10.03 -21.05 -22.96
N GLU A 503 -9.74 -20.60 -24.18
CA GLU A 503 -8.45 -19.97 -24.46
C GLU A 503 -8.38 -18.60 -23.77
N LYS A 504 -7.19 -18.21 -23.28
CA LYS A 504 -7.00 -16.92 -22.60
C LYS A 504 -7.39 -15.72 -23.47
N GLY A 505 -7.18 -15.81 -24.79
CA GLY A 505 -7.63 -14.79 -25.73
C GLY A 505 -9.15 -14.59 -25.69
N GLN A 506 -9.91 -15.67 -25.60
CA GLN A 506 -11.38 -15.62 -25.49
C GLN A 506 -11.82 -15.05 -24.14
N MET A 507 -11.13 -15.41 -23.05
CA MET A 507 -11.41 -14.86 -21.72
C MET A 507 -11.12 -13.36 -21.61
N ASN A 508 -10.05 -12.89 -22.25
CA ASN A 508 -9.75 -11.45 -22.31
C ASN A 508 -10.81 -10.69 -23.12
N GLN A 509 -11.28 -11.24 -24.24
CA GLN A 509 -12.39 -10.65 -25.00
C GLN A 509 -13.69 -10.58 -24.18
N LEU A 510 -14.01 -11.64 -23.42
CA LEU A 510 -15.17 -11.67 -22.53
C LEU A 510 -15.06 -10.56 -21.47
N PHE A 511 -13.89 -10.44 -20.85
CA PHE A 511 -13.63 -9.39 -19.86
C PHE A 511 -13.79 -7.98 -20.44
N GLU A 512 -13.24 -7.71 -21.63
CA GLU A 512 -13.40 -6.41 -22.31
C GLU A 512 -14.87 -6.07 -22.59
N LYS A 513 -15.68 -7.08 -22.95
CA LYS A 513 -17.13 -6.90 -23.15
C LYS A 513 -17.86 -6.62 -21.85
N ILE A 514 -17.52 -7.32 -20.78
CA ILE A 514 -18.07 -7.05 -19.44
C ILE A 514 -17.70 -5.65 -18.96
N GLU A 515 -16.44 -5.22 -19.12
CA GLU A 515 -16.02 -3.85 -18.77
C GLU A 515 -16.80 -2.80 -19.56
N SER A 516 -17.10 -3.08 -20.84
CA SER A 516 -17.90 -2.19 -21.69
C SER A 516 -19.33 -2.08 -21.18
N LEU A 517 -19.97 -3.20 -20.81
CA LEU A 517 -21.32 -3.21 -20.23
C LEU A 517 -21.35 -2.49 -18.88
N LYS A 518 -20.35 -2.71 -18.01
CA LYS A 518 -20.18 -1.99 -16.74
C LYS A 518 -20.11 -0.48 -16.94
N PHE A 519 -19.35 -0.04 -17.94
CA PHE A 519 -19.23 1.38 -18.27
C PHE A 519 -20.54 1.98 -18.81
N GLN A 520 -21.25 1.25 -19.67
CA GLN A 520 -22.58 1.67 -20.16
C GLN A 520 -23.58 1.78 -19.00
N TYR A 521 -23.65 0.78 -18.13
CA TYR A 521 -24.52 0.74 -16.95
C TYR A 521 -24.29 1.94 -16.02
N SER A 522 -23.02 2.34 -15.84
CA SER A 522 -22.65 3.53 -15.03
C SER A 522 -23.17 4.86 -15.60
N LYS A 523 -23.41 4.94 -16.91
CA LYS A 523 -23.75 6.19 -17.62
C LYS A 523 -25.22 6.35 -17.99
N ARG A 524 -25.98 5.25 -18.00
CA ARG A 524 -27.38 5.26 -18.42
C ARG A 524 -28.29 5.40 -17.21
N SER A 525 -29.45 6.04 -17.41
CA SER A 525 -30.53 5.98 -16.42
C SER A 525 -30.95 4.51 -16.25
N PRO A 526 -31.47 4.12 -15.07
CA PRO A 526 -31.92 2.75 -14.83
C PRO A 526 -32.88 2.30 -15.95
N GLU A 527 -32.42 1.37 -16.79
CA GLU A 527 -33.23 0.82 -17.87
C GLU A 527 -34.26 -0.14 -17.25
N ASN A 528 -35.51 -0.09 -17.71
CA ASN A 528 -36.53 -1.04 -17.26
C ASN A 528 -36.09 -2.46 -17.68
N GLN A 529 -36.11 -3.41 -16.72
CA GLN A 529 -35.75 -4.82 -16.92
C GLN A 529 -36.36 -5.39 -18.21
N GLU A 530 -37.65 -5.13 -18.44
CA GLU A 530 -38.36 -5.64 -19.62
C GLU A 530 -37.81 -5.13 -20.96
N ALA A 531 -37.23 -3.93 -20.98
CA ALA A 531 -36.63 -3.37 -22.20
C ALA A 531 -35.28 -4.06 -22.49
N VAL A 532 -34.46 -4.24 -21.46
CA VAL A 532 -33.16 -4.94 -21.57
C VAL A 532 -33.38 -6.40 -21.94
N GLU A 533 -34.28 -7.10 -21.25
CA GLU A 533 -34.56 -8.51 -21.53
C GLU A 533 -35.12 -8.68 -22.96
N ARG A 534 -35.99 -7.79 -23.43
CA ARG A 534 -36.44 -7.81 -24.84
C ARG A 534 -35.30 -7.57 -25.81
N ALA A 535 -34.42 -6.61 -25.54
CA ALA A 535 -33.25 -6.34 -26.37
C ALA A 535 -32.31 -7.54 -26.42
N TRP A 536 -32.01 -8.16 -25.28
CA TRP A 536 -31.19 -9.37 -25.19
C TRP A 536 -31.84 -10.56 -25.91
N ASN A 537 -33.17 -10.73 -25.77
CA ASN A 537 -33.93 -11.76 -26.47
C ASN A 537 -34.08 -11.52 -27.97
N ALA A 538 -34.04 -10.26 -28.44
CA ALA A 538 -34.20 -9.87 -29.84
C ALA A 538 -32.86 -9.74 -30.59
N ALA A 539 -31.82 -9.19 -29.98
CA ALA A 539 -30.45 -9.18 -30.49
C ALA A 539 -29.89 -10.60 -30.65
N ALA A 540 -30.39 -11.52 -29.81
CA ALA A 540 -30.22 -12.95 -29.98
C ALA A 540 -30.80 -13.47 -31.32
N GLN A 541 -31.86 -12.90 -31.91
CA GLN A 541 -32.57 -13.53 -33.03
C GLN A 541 -31.91 -13.40 -34.42
N SER A 542 -30.74 -12.77 -34.55
CA SER A 542 -30.00 -12.67 -35.82
C SER A 542 -28.71 -13.51 -35.82
N GLY A 543 -28.62 -14.53 -36.68
CA GLY A 543 -27.48 -15.45 -36.84
C GLY A 543 -27.62 -16.80 -36.14
N ASP A 544 -26.63 -17.69 -36.31
CA ASP A 544 -26.66 -19.09 -35.84
C ASP A 544 -26.62 -19.26 -34.31
N VAL A 545 -26.11 -18.24 -33.59
CA VAL A 545 -25.98 -18.22 -32.12
C VAL A 545 -26.91 -17.17 -31.52
N ASN A 546 -27.89 -17.63 -30.75
CA ASN A 546 -28.91 -16.86 -30.05
C ASN A 546 -29.03 -17.34 -28.59
N LEU A 547 -29.63 -16.55 -27.68
CA LEU A 547 -29.75 -16.91 -26.26
C LEU A 547 -30.38 -18.30 -26.06
N ARG A 548 -31.37 -18.66 -26.87
CA ARG A 548 -32.06 -19.96 -26.79
C ARG A 548 -31.19 -21.10 -27.30
N THR A 549 -30.41 -20.92 -28.37
CA THR A 549 -29.48 -21.95 -28.86
C THR A 549 -28.32 -22.10 -27.89
N PHE A 550 -27.69 -20.98 -27.51
CA PHE A 550 -26.63 -20.92 -26.50
C PHE A 550 -27.00 -21.61 -25.20
N ALA A 551 -28.17 -21.30 -24.64
CA ALA A 551 -28.58 -21.77 -23.32
C ALA A 551 -29.03 -23.24 -23.30
N ASN A 552 -29.08 -23.97 -24.43
CA ASN A 552 -29.70 -25.30 -24.49
C ASN A 552 -28.87 -26.38 -25.19
N ASN A 553 -27.62 -26.11 -25.60
CA ASN A 553 -26.81 -27.06 -26.35
C ASN A 553 -25.31 -26.93 -25.99
N GLU A 554 -24.68 -28.06 -25.65
CA GLU A 554 -23.26 -28.18 -25.25
C GLU A 554 -22.28 -27.63 -26.30
N PHE A 555 -22.56 -27.80 -27.58
CA PHE A 555 -21.74 -27.30 -28.69
C PHE A 555 -21.83 -25.78 -28.82
N THR A 556 -22.93 -25.19 -28.33
CA THR A 556 -23.17 -23.75 -28.42
C THR A 556 -22.87 -22.99 -27.14
N ALA A 557 -22.90 -23.65 -25.98
CA ALA A 557 -22.63 -23.10 -24.65
C ALA A 557 -21.13 -22.87 -24.41
N THR A 558 -20.46 -22.17 -25.35
CA THR A 558 -19.01 -21.93 -25.34
C THR A 558 -18.66 -20.47 -25.08
N ILE A 559 -17.47 -20.19 -24.55
CA ILE A 559 -17.01 -18.79 -24.34
C ILE A 559 -16.93 -17.99 -25.64
N ALA A 560 -16.53 -18.61 -26.74
CA ALA A 560 -16.53 -17.97 -28.05
C ALA A 560 -17.94 -17.50 -28.45
N ASN A 561 -18.96 -18.33 -28.25
CA ASN A 561 -20.33 -17.99 -28.57
C ASN A 561 -20.93 -16.98 -27.59
N LEU A 562 -20.51 -17.00 -26.32
CA LEU A 562 -20.87 -15.93 -25.38
C LEU A 562 -20.30 -14.59 -25.84
N ASN A 563 -19.04 -14.53 -26.28
CA ASN A 563 -18.46 -13.31 -26.84
C ASN A 563 -19.24 -12.80 -28.04
N LEU A 564 -19.67 -13.69 -28.95
CA LEU A 564 -20.51 -13.32 -30.09
C LEU A 564 -21.89 -12.81 -29.67
N LEU A 565 -22.49 -13.41 -28.63
CA LEU A 565 -23.76 -12.94 -28.07
C LEU A 565 -23.59 -11.53 -27.48
N LEU A 566 -22.56 -11.32 -26.66
CA LEU A 566 -22.28 -10.04 -26.01
C LEU A 566 -21.88 -8.92 -26.98
N GLN A 567 -21.52 -9.25 -28.23
CA GLN A 567 -21.32 -8.26 -29.29
C GLN A 567 -22.63 -7.70 -29.86
N LYS A 568 -23.74 -8.43 -29.73
CA LYS A 568 -25.03 -8.07 -30.32
C LYS A 568 -25.95 -7.33 -29.34
N VAL A 569 -25.73 -7.53 -28.04
CA VAL A 569 -26.55 -6.92 -26.99
C VAL A 569 -26.05 -5.52 -26.65
N ASP A 570 -26.99 -4.64 -26.34
CA ASP A 570 -26.70 -3.29 -25.85
C ASP A 570 -27.56 -3.06 -24.60
N GLY A 571 -26.97 -2.48 -23.54
CA GLY A 571 -27.62 -2.37 -22.23
C GLY A 571 -27.47 -3.61 -21.34
N PHE A 572 -27.71 -3.43 -20.04
CA PHE A 572 -27.53 -4.45 -19.01
C PHE A 572 -28.50 -4.24 -17.86
N TYR A 573 -28.96 -5.33 -17.24
CA TYR A 573 -29.77 -5.31 -16.02
C TYR A 573 -29.13 -6.23 -14.98
N ASP A 574 -29.16 -5.84 -13.70
CA ASP A 574 -28.59 -6.66 -12.61
C ASP A 574 -29.52 -7.82 -12.24
N TRP A 575 -29.59 -8.82 -13.11
CA TRP A 575 -30.36 -10.05 -12.86
C TRP A 575 -29.82 -10.76 -11.62
N GLY A 576 -30.65 -10.86 -10.58
CA GLY A 576 -30.28 -11.51 -9.32
C GLY A 576 -29.60 -10.59 -8.29
N GLY A 577 -29.38 -9.30 -8.61
CA GLY A 577 -28.85 -8.33 -7.65
C GLY A 577 -27.36 -8.49 -7.32
N TYR A 578 -26.57 -9.10 -8.21
CA TYR A 578 -25.14 -9.37 -7.95
C TYR A 578 -24.32 -8.09 -7.94
N VAL A 579 -24.57 -7.16 -8.86
CA VAL A 579 -23.84 -5.88 -8.95
C VAL A 579 -24.14 -5.02 -7.73
N GLU A 580 -25.40 -4.95 -7.33
CA GLU A 580 -25.84 -4.24 -6.13
C GLU A 580 -25.22 -4.85 -4.86
N ASN A 581 -25.19 -6.18 -4.75
CA ASN A 581 -24.54 -6.88 -3.64
C ASN A 581 -23.03 -6.64 -3.62
N ALA A 582 -22.34 -6.64 -4.76
CA ALA A 582 -20.92 -6.33 -4.83
C ALA A 582 -20.63 -4.91 -4.35
N CYS A 583 -21.44 -3.92 -4.75
CA CYS A 583 -21.32 -2.55 -4.26
C CYS A 583 -21.62 -2.47 -2.75
N GLU A 584 -22.63 -3.18 -2.26
CA GLU A 584 -22.96 -3.24 -0.84
C GLU A 584 -21.81 -3.81 0.00
N VAL A 585 -21.19 -4.89 -0.47
CA VAL A 585 -20.06 -5.53 0.20
C VAL A 585 -18.86 -4.57 0.28
N ILE A 586 -18.46 -3.98 -0.84
CA ILE A 586 -17.30 -3.06 -0.89
C ILE A 586 -17.54 -1.88 0.08
N THR A 587 -18.69 -1.24 -0.02
CA THR A 587 -19.00 -0.04 0.77
C THR A 587 -19.21 -0.33 2.25
N SER A 588 -19.83 -1.45 2.61
CA SER A 588 -19.98 -1.87 4.00
C SER A 588 -18.63 -2.17 4.63
N ASN A 589 -17.75 -2.88 3.90
CA ASN A 589 -16.42 -3.21 4.39
C ASN A 589 -15.59 -1.93 4.66
N ILE A 590 -15.65 -0.95 3.76
CA ILE A 590 -15.02 0.37 3.97
C ILE A 590 -15.59 1.04 5.24
N VAL A 591 -16.91 1.20 5.31
CA VAL A 591 -17.58 1.98 6.38
C VAL A 591 -17.44 1.31 7.75
N GLU A 592 -17.58 -0.01 7.84
CA GLU A 592 -17.48 -0.74 9.10
C GLU A 592 -16.06 -0.67 9.69
N ASN A 593 -15.04 -0.83 8.86
CA ASN A 593 -13.65 -0.69 9.30
C ASN A 593 -13.33 0.72 9.79
N MET A 594 -13.86 1.75 9.12
CA MET A 594 -13.65 3.14 9.52
C MET A 594 -14.47 3.53 10.74
N LYS A 595 -15.69 2.98 10.90
CA LYS A 595 -16.62 3.34 11.98
C LYS A 595 -15.96 3.23 13.34
N GLY A 596 -15.31 2.10 13.62
CA GLY A 596 -14.62 1.87 14.89
C GLY A 596 -13.51 2.89 15.16
N VAL A 597 -12.82 3.36 14.13
CA VAL A 597 -11.75 4.35 14.30
C VAL A 597 -12.34 5.74 14.51
N VAL A 598 -13.25 6.16 13.62
CA VAL A 598 -13.86 7.50 13.61
C VAL A 598 -14.58 7.79 14.92
N THR A 599 -15.29 6.82 15.50
CA THR A 599 -16.01 7.02 16.77
C THR A 599 -15.09 7.23 17.97
N ASN A 600 -13.81 6.89 17.84
CA ASN A 600 -12.82 6.93 18.91
C ASN A 600 -11.75 8.01 18.72
N ILE A 601 -11.82 8.79 17.64
CA ILE A 601 -11.03 10.01 17.50
C ILE A 601 -11.45 10.99 18.60
N GLU A 602 -10.47 11.71 19.17
CA GLU A 602 -10.70 12.58 20.31
C GLU A 602 -11.76 13.67 20.04
N LYS A 603 -12.61 13.90 21.05
CA LYS A 603 -13.66 14.92 21.00
C LYS A 603 -13.00 16.31 20.92
N GLY A 604 -13.09 16.94 19.75
CA GLY A 604 -12.50 18.26 19.48
C GLY A 604 -11.70 18.32 18.18
N ILE A 605 -11.36 17.17 17.59
CA ILE A 605 -10.76 17.08 16.26
C ILE A 605 -11.86 16.70 15.27
N ASP A 606 -12.20 17.63 14.38
CA ASP A 606 -13.22 17.39 13.36
C ASP A 606 -12.64 16.84 12.06
N CYS A 607 -13.50 16.17 11.28
CA CYS A 607 -13.20 15.81 9.90
C CYS A 607 -13.26 17.06 9.03
N GLU A 608 -12.17 17.38 8.33
CA GLU A 608 -12.13 18.49 7.38
C GLU A 608 -12.37 18.04 5.93
N GLY A 609 -12.11 16.76 5.63
CA GLY A 609 -12.31 16.25 4.29
C GLY A 609 -12.21 14.73 4.16
N ILE A 610 -12.94 14.22 3.17
CA ILE A 610 -12.95 12.82 2.76
C ILE A 610 -12.55 12.78 1.29
N LEU A 611 -11.40 12.19 0.96
CA LEU A 611 -10.93 12.03 -0.41
C LEU A 611 -11.29 10.64 -0.93
N LEU A 612 -12.13 10.59 -1.97
CA LEU A 612 -12.38 9.37 -2.73
C LEU A 612 -11.55 9.40 -4.02
N THR A 613 -10.72 8.39 -4.23
CA THR A 613 -9.83 8.25 -5.40
C THR A 613 -9.79 6.81 -5.90
N GLY A 614 -9.13 6.58 -7.03
CA GLY A 614 -9.05 5.27 -7.66
C GLY A 614 -10.13 5.04 -8.71
N ARG A 615 -9.81 4.16 -9.68
CA ARG A 615 -10.65 3.91 -10.86
C ARG A 615 -11.97 3.19 -10.55
N GLY A 616 -12.09 2.54 -9.40
CA GLY A 616 -13.33 1.90 -8.95
C GLY A 616 -14.48 2.89 -8.83
N PHE A 617 -14.21 4.14 -8.42
CA PHE A 617 -15.22 5.19 -8.31
C PHE A 617 -15.65 5.80 -9.65
N LEU A 618 -15.08 5.38 -10.78
CA LEU A 618 -15.69 5.66 -12.10
C LEU A 618 -17.02 4.91 -12.29
N PHE A 619 -17.29 3.90 -11.46
CA PHE A 619 -18.57 3.23 -11.40
C PHE A 619 -19.52 3.99 -10.45
N ALA A 620 -20.44 4.76 -11.03
CA ALA A 620 -21.32 5.66 -10.30
C ALA A 620 -22.15 4.96 -9.20
N PRO A 621 -22.70 3.74 -9.40
CA PRO A 621 -23.44 3.05 -8.33
C PRO A 621 -22.60 2.78 -7.08
N LEU A 622 -21.32 2.41 -7.24
CA LEU A 622 -20.42 2.22 -6.10
C LEU A 622 -20.16 3.55 -5.38
N LEU A 623 -19.88 4.61 -6.13
CA LEU A 623 -19.58 5.93 -5.60
C LEU A 623 -20.76 6.50 -4.79
N GLU A 624 -21.96 6.50 -5.37
CA GLU A 624 -23.14 7.08 -4.73
C GLU A 624 -23.55 6.28 -3.50
N LYS A 625 -23.45 4.95 -3.55
CA LYS A 625 -23.69 4.11 -2.37
C LYS A 625 -22.69 4.36 -1.24
N LEU A 626 -21.41 4.58 -1.56
CA LEU A 626 -20.41 4.91 -0.53
C LEU A 626 -20.72 6.27 0.11
N LYS A 627 -21.03 7.29 -0.70
CA LYS A 627 -21.44 8.61 -0.21
C LYS A 627 -22.66 8.51 0.72
N GLU A 628 -23.65 7.73 0.31
CA GLU A 628 -24.86 7.48 1.09
C GLU A 628 -24.52 6.88 2.45
N LYS A 629 -23.74 5.78 2.50
CA LYS A 629 -23.36 5.15 3.77
C LYS A 629 -22.46 6.04 4.63
N MET A 630 -21.51 6.77 4.05
CA MET A 630 -20.70 7.75 4.80
C MET A 630 -21.58 8.84 5.43
N THR A 631 -22.62 9.27 4.74
CA THR A 631 -23.56 10.28 5.25
C THR A 631 -24.49 9.70 6.31
N LYS A 632 -25.09 8.53 6.05
CA LYS A 632 -26.11 7.92 6.91
C LYS A 632 -25.52 7.20 8.12
N ASP A 633 -24.46 6.42 7.92
CA ASP A 633 -23.93 5.49 8.94
C ASP A 633 -22.81 6.11 9.77
N LEU A 634 -22.05 7.07 9.20
CA LEU A 634 -20.97 7.79 9.87
C LEU A 634 -21.32 9.26 10.18
N GLY A 635 -22.42 9.78 9.63
CA GLY A 635 -22.89 11.15 9.92
C GLY A 635 -22.09 12.26 9.23
N PHE A 636 -21.30 11.95 8.20
CA PHE A 636 -20.52 12.96 7.50
C PHE A 636 -21.38 13.80 6.56
N SER A 637 -21.08 15.10 6.48
CA SER A 637 -21.74 15.97 5.52
C SER A 637 -21.19 15.74 4.11
N SER A 638 -22.08 15.73 3.12
CA SER A 638 -21.74 15.46 1.71
C SER A 638 -20.72 16.45 1.11
N ASN A 639 -20.65 17.68 1.63
CA ASN A 639 -19.68 18.69 1.21
C ASN A 639 -18.23 18.36 1.59
N LEU A 640 -18.01 17.50 2.58
CA LEU A 640 -16.69 17.01 2.99
C LEU A 640 -16.13 15.98 1.99
N ILE A 641 -17.01 15.31 1.25
CA ILE A 641 -16.63 14.27 0.30
C ILE A 641 -16.14 14.92 -1.00
N LYS A 642 -14.86 14.76 -1.27
CA LYS A 642 -14.13 15.30 -2.42
C LYS A 642 -13.65 14.17 -3.33
N MET A 643 -13.48 14.52 -4.60
CA MET A 643 -12.87 13.66 -5.62
C MET A 643 -12.00 14.51 -6.54
N PRO A 644 -10.93 13.94 -7.12
CA PRO A 644 -10.25 14.56 -8.26
C PRO A 644 -11.25 14.87 -9.38
N THR A 645 -11.09 16.04 -10.01
CA THR A 645 -12.04 16.53 -11.03
C THR A 645 -11.93 15.81 -12.37
N GLU A 646 -10.75 15.28 -12.68
CA GLU A 646 -10.48 14.55 -13.93
C GLU A 646 -10.31 13.05 -13.68
N ALA A 647 -10.91 12.22 -14.53
CA ALA A 647 -10.82 10.77 -14.42
C ALA A 647 -9.38 10.23 -14.52
N SER A 648 -8.51 10.90 -15.29
CA SER A 648 -7.08 10.57 -15.39
C SER A 648 -6.34 10.75 -14.07
N GLN A 649 -6.78 11.71 -13.24
CA GLN A 649 -6.16 12.02 -11.96
C GLN A 649 -6.48 10.98 -10.90
N LEU A 650 -7.61 10.28 -10.98
CA LEU A 650 -7.99 9.22 -10.02
C LEU A 650 -6.92 8.13 -9.85
N LYS A 651 -6.05 7.92 -10.85
CA LYS A 651 -4.92 6.99 -10.76
C LYS A 651 -3.56 7.70 -10.66
N ALA A 652 -3.38 8.85 -11.31
CA ALA A 652 -2.08 9.52 -11.35
C ALA A 652 -1.74 10.32 -10.07
N ILE A 653 -2.75 10.63 -9.24
CA ILE A 653 -2.61 11.55 -8.09
C ILE A 653 -1.69 11.02 -7.00
N CYS A 654 -1.68 9.70 -6.77
CA CYS A 654 -0.79 9.08 -5.79
C CYS A 654 0.69 9.24 -6.19
N LEU A 655 1.04 9.12 -7.48
CA LEU A 655 2.38 9.43 -7.96
C LEU A 655 2.74 10.91 -7.81
N ASP A 656 1.78 11.83 -7.99
CA ASP A 656 2.05 13.26 -7.78
C ASP A 656 2.39 13.55 -6.31
N GLY A 657 1.76 12.84 -5.37
CA GLY A 657 2.04 12.95 -3.94
C GLY A 657 3.45 12.52 -3.53
N ILE A 658 4.10 11.62 -4.28
CA ILE A 658 5.51 11.24 -4.03
C ILE A 658 6.44 12.45 -4.11
N PHE A 659 6.14 13.38 -5.02
CA PHE A 659 6.97 14.55 -5.28
C PHE A 659 6.53 15.78 -4.46
N ALA A 660 5.51 15.64 -3.61
CA ALA A 660 5.07 16.70 -2.72
C ALA A 660 6.19 17.03 -1.72
N SER A 661 6.54 18.31 -1.62
CA SER A 661 7.57 18.81 -0.71
C SER A 661 6.98 19.44 0.54
N GLY A 662 7.71 19.38 1.66
CA GLY A 662 7.39 20.15 2.87
C GLY A 662 6.53 19.42 3.90
N TYR A 663 6.16 18.16 3.65
CA TYR A 663 5.42 17.33 4.60
C TYR A 663 6.33 16.34 5.33
N ILE A 664 6.06 16.12 6.61
CA ILE A 664 6.71 15.07 7.39
C ILE A 664 5.80 13.85 7.37
N VAL A 665 6.31 12.73 6.84
CA VAL A 665 5.60 11.45 6.75
C VAL A 665 6.30 10.35 7.55
N HIS A 666 5.55 9.28 7.85
CA HIS A 666 6.05 8.06 8.48
C HIS A 666 6.11 6.93 7.44
N PRO A 667 7.18 6.85 6.63
CA PRO A 667 7.24 5.97 5.46
C PRO A 667 7.38 4.48 5.80
N GLU A 668 7.89 4.16 6.99
CA GLU A 668 8.19 2.77 7.42
C GLU A 668 7.04 2.09 8.18
N LEU A 669 6.05 2.86 8.62
CA LEU A 669 4.94 2.35 9.41
C LEU A 669 3.82 1.93 8.47
N VAL A 670 3.43 0.65 8.46
CA VAL A 670 2.42 0.11 7.53
C VAL A 670 0.99 0.36 8.00
N GLY A 671 0.80 0.49 9.31
CA GLY A 671 -0.46 0.87 9.95
C GLY A 671 -0.24 1.04 11.46
N PHE A 672 -1.16 1.73 12.11
CA PHE A 672 -1.14 1.89 13.57
C PHE A 672 -1.85 0.68 14.20
N PRO A 673 -1.30 0.08 15.27
CA PRO A 673 -1.85 -1.10 15.92
C PRO A 673 -3.18 -0.79 16.61
N ILE A 674 -4.18 -1.60 16.30
CA ILE A 674 -5.51 -1.52 16.91
C ILE A 674 -5.71 -2.74 17.80
N GLN A 675 -5.88 -2.50 19.10
CA GLN A 675 -6.22 -3.56 20.03
C GLN A 675 -7.64 -4.09 19.79
N ILE A 676 -7.81 -5.42 19.72
CA ILE A 676 -9.10 -6.07 19.45
C ILE A 676 -9.67 -6.70 20.72
N SER A 677 -10.77 -6.19 21.28
CA SER A 677 -11.38 -6.77 22.49
C SER A 677 -12.10 -8.10 22.22
N THR A 678 -11.94 -9.08 23.12
CA THR A 678 -12.66 -10.37 23.05
C THR A 678 -13.97 -10.39 23.83
N ARG A 679 -14.35 -9.29 24.49
CA ARG A 679 -15.60 -9.21 25.27
C ARG A 679 -16.81 -9.32 24.33
N LYS A 680 -17.70 -10.27 24.63
CA LYS A 680 -18.96 -10.46 23.88
C LYS A 680 -19.78 -9.17 23.97
N GLN A 681 -19.94 -8.47 22.85
CA GLN A 681 -20.98 -7.45 22.75
C GLN A 681 -22.37 -8.10 22.85
N GLU A 682 -23.33 -7.39 23.45
CA GLU A 682 -24.74 -7.79 23.41
C GLU A 682 -25.20 -7.90 21.96
N LYS A 683 -25.86 -9.02 21.61
CA LYS A 683 -26.36 -9.28 20.27
C LYS A 683 -27.24 -8.12 19.80
N ALA A 684 -26.82 -7.43 18.74
CA ALA A 684 -27.69 -6.52 18.02
C ALA A 684 -28.96 -7.27 17.53
N PRO A 685 -30.12 -6.58 17.46
CA PRO A 685 -31.35 -7.18 16.95
C PRO A 685 -31.12 -7.69 15.52
N THR A 686 -31.38 -8.99 15.32
CA THR A 686 -31.14 -9.67 14.05
C THR A 686 -32.09 -9.14 12.98
N PRO A 687 -31.62 -8.57 11.84
CA PRO A 687 -32.49 -8.34 10.70
C PRO A 687 -32.76 -9.68 10.00
N THR A 688 -34.03 -9.91 9.67
CA THR A 688 -34.48 -11.03 8.85
C THR A 688 -34.16 -10.79 7.37
N LYS A 689 -32.91 -11.03 6.96
CA LYS A 689 -32.53 -11.34 5.56
C LYS A 689 -31.07 -11.81 5.50
N ALA A 690 -30.82 -12.83 4.67
CA ALA A 690 -29.56 -13.53 4.34
C ALA A 690 -28.46 -13.54 5.42
N LYS A 691 -28.17 -14.73 5.96
CA LYS A 691 -27.06 -14.95 6.91
C LYS A 691 -25.74 -14.44 6.30
N MET A 692 -25.30 -13.27 6.73
CA MET A 692 -23.93 -12.82 6.59
C MET A 692 -23.00 -13.78 7.37
N PRO A 693 -21.76 -14.03 6.89
CA PRO A 693 -20.82 -14.91 7.59
C PRO A 693 -20.39 -14.32 8.94
N ALA A 694 -19.83 -15.17 9.82
CA ALA A 694 -19.32 -14.88 11.17
C ALA A 694 -18.29 -13.73 11.28
N PHE A 695 -17.88 -13.14 10.15
CA PHE A 695 -17.03 -11.96 10.03
C PHE A 695 -17.67 -10.70 10.65
N PHE A 696 -18.99 -10.54 10.54
CA PHE A 696 -19.70 -9.43 11.17
C PHE A 696 -19.50 -9.42 12.69
N ASP A 697 -19.48 -10.59 13.32
CA ASP A 697 -19.21 -10.74 14.75
C ASP A 697 -17.74 -10.46 15.14
N PHE A 698 -16.80 -10.44 14.17
CA PHE A 698 -15.38 -10.10 14.39
C PHE A 698 -15.13 -8.60 14.20
N LEU A 699 -15.71 -7.97 13.17
CA LEU A 699 -15.63 -6.51 12.99
C LEU A 699 -16.39 -5.74 14.08
N LEU A 700 -17.52 -6.27 14.57
CA LEU A 700 -18.24 -5.71 15.73
C LEU A 700 -17.41 -5.76 17.03
N ARG A 701 -16.35 -6.61 17.11
CA ARG A 701 -15.44 -6.69 18.27
C ARG A 701 -14.31 -5.65 18.26
N LEU A 702 -14.19 -4.82 17.24
CA LEU A 702 -13.30 -3.64 17.22
C LEU A 702 -13.71 -2.54 18.22
N SER A 703 -14.74 -2.79 19.02
CA SER A 703 -15.46 -1.83 19.87
C SER A 703 -14.74 -1.16 21.04
N ASN A 704 -13.41 -1.24 21.14
CA ASN A 704 -12.65 -0.51 22.16
C ASN A 704 -11.35 0.06 21.60
N MET A 705 -11.38 0.62 20.39
CA MET A 705 -10.26 1.44 19.92
C MET A 705 -10.13 2.63 20.86
N HIS A 706 -9.04 2.74 21.60
CA HIS A 706 -8.69 3.99 22.24
C HIS A 706 -7.45 4.49 21.48
N ASP A 707 -7.42 5.74 21.04
CA ASP A 707 -6.15 6.36 20.65
C ASP A 707 -5.29 6.49 21.91
N ASN A 708 -4.61 5.39 22.23
CA ASN A 708 -3.68 5.28 23.34
C ASN A 708 -2.26 5.56 22.87
N TYR A 709 -2.08 6.12 21.66
CA TYR A 709 -0.77 6.49 21.18
C TYR A 709 -0.27 7.72 21.93
N ASP A 710 0.75 7.52 22.75
CA ASP A 710 1.50 8.56 23.42
C ASP A 710 2.63 9.02 22.48
N GLU A 711 2.49 10.20 21.87
CA GLU A 711 3.49 10.74 20.95
C GLU A 711 4.83 11.03 21.66
N SER A 712 4.78 11.48 22.92
CA SER A 712 5.98 11.81 23.70
C SER A 712 6.80 10.55 23.97
N LYS A 713 6.11 9.44 24.27
CA LYS A 713 6.73 8.15 24.50
C LYS A 713 6.97 7.37 23.23
N ASN A 714 6.35 7.72 22.11
CA ASN A 714 6.27 6.91 20.90
C ASN A 714 5.76 5.48 21.19
N SER A 715 4.76 5.35 22.07
CA SER A 715 4.24 4.05 22.46
C SER A 715 2.71 4.04 22.52
N TYR A 716 2.12 2.86 22.32
CA TYR A 716 0.68 2.65 22.48
C TYR A 716 0.44 2.00 23.83
N ARG A 717 -0.32 2.66 24.69
CA ARG A 717 -0.72 2.06 25.97
C ARG A 717 -1.75 0.95 25.74
N ILE A 718 -1.52 -0.21 26.35
CA ILE A 718 -2.44 -1.33 26.28
C ILE A 718 -3.33 -1.29 27.52
N ASN A 719 -4.56 -0.84 27.37
CA ASN A 719 -5.48 -0.66 28.49
C ASN A 719 -6.24 -1.95 28.85
N ASP A 720 -6.47 -2.82 27.86
CA ASP A 720 -7.15 -4.10 28.05
C ASP A 720 -6.14 -5.25 27.92
N LEU A 721 -6.09 -6.19 28.87
CA LEU A 721 -5.18 -7.34 28.79
C LEU A 721 -5.91 -8.61 28.30
N ASP A 722 -7.24 -8.57 28.20
CA ASP A 722 -8.07 -9.73 27.89
C ASP A 722 -7.92 -10.20 26.43
N SER A 723 -7.23 -9.39 25.62
CA SER A 723 -6.96 -9.65 24.22
C SER A 723 -5.67 -8.95 23.81
N LEU A 724 -4.54 -9.62 24.05
CA LEU A 724 -3.24 -9.24 23.50
C LEU A 724 -3.17 -9.56 21.99
N LYS A 725 -4.20 -9.08 21.28
CA LYS A 725 -4.48 -9.26 19.86
C LYS A 725 -4.57 -7.87 19.24
N PHE A 726 -3.80 -7.66 18.18
CA PHE A 726 -3.70 -6.37 17.49
C PHE A 726 -4.00 -6.54 16.01
N LEU A 727 -4.87 -5.71 15.46
CA LEU A 727 -5.00 -5.54 14.01
C LEU A 727 -4.01 -4.45 13.58
N ILE A 728 -3.05 -4.78 12.73
CA ILE A 728 -2.13 -3.82 12.11
C ILE A 728 -2.27 -3.99 10.61
N GLY A 729 -2.78 -2.95 9.93
CA GLY A 729 -3.26 -3.09 8.55
C GLY A 729 -4.40 -4.10 8.49
N ASN A 730 -4.31 -5.07 7.56
CA ASN A 730 -5.27 -6.18 7.45
C ASN A 730 -4.74 -7.50 8.05
N THR A 731 -3.85 -7.42 9.04
CA THR A 731 -3.20 -8.61 9.61
C THR A 731 -3.40 -8.65 11.11
N LEU A 732 -3.84 -9.81 11.61
CA LEU A 732 -4.00 -10.06 13.04
C LEU A 732 -2.65 -10.47 13.63
N TYR A 733 -2.28 -9.83 14.72
CA TYR A 733 -1.09 -10.13 15.48
C TYR A 733 -1.45 -10.52 16.91
N THR A 734 -0.70 -11.45 17.49
CA THR A 734 -0.73 -11.80 18.92
C THR A 734 0.63 -11.56 19.54
N VAL A 735 0.66 -11.34 20.84
CA VAL A 735 1.92 -11.35 21.60
C VAL A 735 2.46 -12.78 21.64
N ALA A 736 3.72 -12.96 21.23
CA ALA A 736 4.35 -14.27 21.13
C ALA A 736 4.58 -14.94 22.50
N ASP A 737 4.92 -14.13 23.51
CA ASP A 737 5.26 -14.63 24.85
C ASP A 737 4.02 -14.74 25.75
N THR A 738 3.77 -15.96 26.22
CA THR A 738 2.64 -16.30 27.09
C THR A 738 2.70 -15.59 28.45
N ASN A 739 3.88 -15.14 28.91
CA ASN A 739 4.03 -14.40 30.17
C ASN A 739 3.23 -13.11 30.20
N PHE A 740 3.03 -12.47 29.04
CA PHE A 740 2.21 -11.25 28.94
C PHE A 740 0.73 -11.51 29.22
N HIS A 741 0.26 -12.76 29.16
CA HIS A 741 -1.10 -13.12 29.52
C HIS A 741 -1.30 -13.33 31.04
N ASP A 742 -0.21 -13.40 31.83
CA ASP A 742 -0.29 -13.50 33.28
C ASP A 742 -0.32 -12.12 33.94
N LYS A 743 -1.49 -11.73 34.48
CA LYS A 743 -1.67 -10.46 35.21
C LYS A 743 -0.74 -10.34 36.44
N LYS A 744 -0.18 -11.44 36.96
CA LYS A 744 0.82 -11.39 38.06
C LYS A 744 2.19 -10.93 37.59
N TRP A 745 2.52 -11.17 36.33
CA TRP A 745 3.80 -10.77 35.75
C TRP A 745 3.80 -9.28 35.35
N LEU A 746 2.63 -8.71 35.06
CA LEU A 746 2.44 -7.32 34.67
C LEU A 746 2.25 -6.42 35.91
N GLU A 747 3.24 -5.58 36.21
CA GLU A 747 3.15 -4.61 37.31
C GLU A 747 2.41 -3.32 36.92
N THR A 748 2.48 -2.95 35.64
CA THR A 748 1.78 -1.82 35.01
C THR A 748 1.15 -2.28 33.69
N PRO A 749 0.17 -1.53 33.14
CA PRO A 749 -0.33 -1.81 31.79
C PRO A 749 0.84 -1.79 30.79
N PRO A 750 1.05 -2.85 30.00
CA PRO A 750 2.13 -2.90 29.05
C PRO A 750 1.94 -1.83 27.97
N ASP A 751 3.02 -1.48 27.31
CA ASP A 751 2.97 -0.63 26.13
C ASP A 751 3.50 -1.35 24.89
N LEU A 752 3.11 -0.85 23.74
CA LEU A 752 3.54 -1.35 22.45
C LEU A 752 4.39 -0.27 21.77
N ILE A 753 5.56 -0.66 21.28
CA ILE A 753 6.49 0.25 20.60
C ILE A 753 6.80 -0.24 19.21
N PHE A 754 7.12 0.68 18.31
CA PHE A 754 7.53 0.38 16.93
C PHE A 754 9.03 0.53 16.77
N THR A 755 9.65 -0.42 16.07
CA THR A 755 11.03 -0.37 15.62
C THR A 755 11.10 -0.77 14.15
N LYS A 756 12.26 -0.62 13.51
CA LYS A 756 12.46 -1.08 12.13
C LYS A 756 12.27 -2.59 11.94
N GLU A 757 12.43 -3.36 13.01
CA GLU A 757 12.24 -4.81 13.02
C GLU A 757 10.76 -5.21 13.27
N GLY A 758 9.88 -4.23 13.54
CA GLY A 758 8.47 -4.44 13.83
C GLY A 758 8.05 -3.96 15.21
N PHE A 759 6.90 -4.44 15.65
CA PHE A 759 6.26 -4.05 16.91
C PHE A 759 6.67 -4.95 18.07
N TYR A 760 6.88 -4.33 19.24
CA TYR A 760 7.22 -5.02 20.48
C TYR A 760 6.33 -4.57 21.62
N VAL A 761 5.78 -5.52 22.37
CA VAL A 761 5.10 -5.25 23.63
C VAL A 761 6.12 -5.28 24.76
N ARG A 762 6.08 -4.30 25.66
CA ARG A 762 6.97 -4.20 26.83
C ARG A 762 6.19 -4.28 28.12
N ASN A 763 6.74 -5.02 29.08
CA ASN A 763 6.31 -5.00 30.47
C ASN A 763 7.19 -4.04 31.24
N ILE A 764 6.56 -2.99 31.79
CA ILE A 764 7.23 -1.92 32.50
C ILE A 764 6.90 -2.05 34.00
N SER A 765 7.91 -1.95 34.84
CA SER A 765 7.74 -1.97 36.30
C SER A 765 7.13 -0.67 36.80
N LYS A 766 6.67 -0.65 38.06
CA LYS A 766 6.26 0.60 38.72
C LYS A 766 7.40 1.62 38.85
N SER A 767 8.65 1.17 38.79
CA SER A 767 9.87 2.00 38.78
C SER A 767 10.28 2.43 37.36
N ASN A 768 9.42 2.27 36.35
CA ASN A 768 9.69 2.58 34.95
C ASN A 768 10.86 1.79 34.34
N GLN A 769 11.11 0.57 34.81
CA GLN A 769 12.14 -0.33 34.27
C GLN A 769 11.54 -1.44 33.43
N ILE A 770 12.19 -1.81 32.33
CA ILE A 770 11.73 -2.89 31.46
C ILE A 770 11.95 -4.25 32.14
N LYS A 771 10.88 -4.97 32.49
CA LYS A 771 10.96 -6.33 33.04
C LYS A 771 11.11 -7.40 31.97
N GLY A 772 10.50 -7.16 30.81
CA GLY A 772 10.55 -8.05 29.66
C GLY A 772 9.88 -7.41 28.45
N TYR A 773 10.12 -7.98 27.28
CA TYR A 773 9.48 -7.56 26.04
C TYR A 773 9.25 -8.78 25.14
N SER A 774 8.28 -8.67 24.25
CA SER A 774 7.96 -9.73 23.29
C SER A 774 7.58 -9.11 21.94
N GLY A 775 7.96 -9.79 20.86
CA GLY A 775 7.52 -9.42 19.53
C GLY A 775 6.05 -9.79 19.29
N LEU A 776 5.50 -9.25 18.22
CA LEU A 776 4.21 -9.68 17.71
C LEU A 776 4.37 -10.82 16.69
N GLU A 777 3.53 -11.84 16.79
CA GLU A 777 3.41 -12.94 15.84
C GLU A 777 2.12 -12.81 15.02
N GLN A 778 2.23 -13.04 13.71
CA GLN A 778 1.08 -13.00 12.81
C GLN A 778 0.20 -14.25 12.98
N ASN A 779 -1.11 -14.04 13.10
CA ASN A 779 -2.12 -15.11 13.07
C ASN A 779 -2.77 -15.21 11.70
N SER A 780 -2.94 -16.44 11.20
CA SER A 780 -3.55 -16.75 9.90
C SER A 780 -5.09 -16.80 9.89
N GLU A 781 -5.77 -16.61 11.04
CA GLU A 781 -7.24 -16.77 11.14
C GLU A 781 -8.05 -15.75 10.31
N ILE A 782 -7.49 -14.58 9.96
CA ILE A 782 -8.14 -13.58 9.08
C ILE A 782 -8.12 -14.01 7.60
N ASP A 783 -7.28 -14.98 7.22
CA ASP A 783 -7.04 -15.30 5.82
C ASP A 783 -8.31 -15.80 5.12
N THR A 784 -9.12 -16.66 5.75
CA THR A 784 -10.26 -17.36 5.12
C THR A 784 -11.35 -16.43 4.56
N VAL A 785 -11.60 -15.29 5.20
CA VAL A 785 -12.63 -14.32 4.75
C VAL A 785 -12.11 -13.45 3.62
N THR A 786 -10.82 -13.08 3.67
CA THR A 786 -10.14 -12.37 2.59
C THR A 786 -10.15 -13.20 1.30
N LEU A 787 -10.10 -14.55 1.40
CA LEU A 787 -10.18 -15.46 0.24
C LEU A 787 -11.47 -15.31 -0.58
N GLN A 788 -12.61 -15.06 0.06
CA GLN A 788 -13.92 -15.03 -0.60
C GLN A 788 -14.00 -13.91 -1.65
N TYR A 789 -13.34 -12.78 -1.41
CA TYR A 789 -13.31 -11.64 -2.33
C TYR A 789 -12.05 -11.59 -3.19
N LEU A 790 -10.98 -12.28 -2.75
CA LEU A 790 -9.74 -12.40 -3.49
C LEU A 790 -9.97 -13.03 -4.86
N ILE A 791 -10.62 -14.22 -4.91
CA ILE A 791 -10.76 -14.95 -6.18
C ILE A 791 -11.57 -14.15 -7.22
N PRO A 792 -12.75 -13.58 -6.89
CA PRO A 792 -13.44 -12.66 -7.79
C PRO A 792 -12.59 -11.46 -8.23
N SER A 793 -11.73 -10.94 -7.35
CA SER A 793 -10.84 -9.81 -7.67
C SER A 793 -9.69 -10.17 -8.63
N LEU A 794 -9.41 -11.47 -8.81
CA LEU A 794 -8.46 -11.99 -9.79
C LEU A 794 -9.09 -12.21 -11.18
N PHE A 795 -10.40 -11.94 -11.36
CA PHE A 795 -11.07 -12.03 -12.65
C PHE A 795 -10.43 -11.08 -13.70
N PRO A 796 -10.22 -11.52 -14.97
CA PRO A 796 -10.63 -12.80 -15.57
C PRO A 796 -9.61 -13.93 -15.43
N ALA A 797 -8.48 -13.68 -14.78
CA ALA A 797 -7.38 -14.65 -14.73
C ALA A 797 -7.66 -15.86 -13.85
N LYS A 798 -8.53 -15.71 -12.85
CA LYS A 798 -9.09 -16.81 -12.07
C LYS A 798 -10.60 -16.70 -12.02
N ILE A 799 -11.27 -17.84 -12.17
CA ILE A 799 -12.69 -18.02 -11.96
C ILE A 799 -12.85 -19.20 -11.01
N ASP A 800 -13.64 -19.03 -9.95
CA ASP A 800 -13.90 -20.10 -9.00
C ASP A 800 -15.02 -21.00 -9.52
N ILE A 801 -14.63 -22.10 -10.17
CA ILE A 801 -15.54 -23.07 -10.77
C ILE A 801 -16.37 -23.77 -9.68
N GLU A 802 -15.78 -24.07 -8.51
CA GLU A 802 -16.50 -24.69 -7.38
C GLU A 802 -17.54 -23.73 -6.79
N TYR A 803 -17.19 -22.45 -6.67
CA TYR A 803 -18.15 -21.42 -6.28
C TYR A 803 -19.27 -21.25 -7.31
N ILE A 804 -18.96 -21.21 -8.61
CA ILE A 804 -19.99 -21.17 -9.66
C ILE A 804 -20.86 -22.42 -9.56
N GLN A 805 -20.31 -23.61 -9.34
CA GLN A 805 -21.07 -24.85 -9.08
C GLN A 805 -22.02 -24.72 -7.89
N SER A 806 -21.65 -23.96 -6.86
CA SER A 806 -22.48 -23.69 -5.67
C SER A 806 -23.64 -22.71 -5.91
N LEU A 807 -23.58 -21.87 -6.96
CA LEU A 807 -24.67 -20.95 -7.32
C LEU A 807 -25.97 -21.74 -7.57
N LYS A 808 -26.88 -21.71 -6.61
CA LYS A 808 -28.20 -22.32 -6.76
C LYS A 808 -28.94 -21.57 -7.86
N GLY A 809 -29.29 -22.25 -8.95
CA GLY A 809 -30.41 -21.80 -9.75
C GLY A 809 -31.60 -21.74 -8.80
N ASN A 810 -32.17 -20.56 -8.56
CA ASN A 810 -33.42 -20.44 -7.82
C ASN A 810 -34.52 -21.13 -8.64
N GLN A 811 -34.60 -22.45 -8.57
CA GLN A 811 -35.87 -23.11 -8.76
C GLN A 811 -36.69 -22.80 -7.51
N PRO A 812 -37.88 -22.18 -7.63
CA PRO A 812 -38.86 -22.42 -6.58
C PRO A 812 -39.01 -23.93 -6.50
N ALA A 813 -38.87 -24.50 -5.29
CA ALA A 813 -39.21 -25.90 -5.09
C ALA A 813 -40.61 -26.11 -5.70
N PRO A 814 -40.84 -27.18 -6.49
CA PRO A 814 -42.18 -27.47 -6.95
C PRO A 814 -43.06 -27.52 -5.69
N ASP A 815 -44.08 -26.68 -5.65
CA ASP A 815 -44.98 -26.63 -4.52
C ASP A 815 -45.69 -27.98 -4.47
N GLU A 816 -45.18 -28.90 -3.64
CA GLU A 816 -45.74 -30.24 -3.47
C GLU A 816 -47.21 -30.18 -3.06
N ASN A 817 -47.65 -29.08 -2.43
CA ASN A 817 -49.07 -28.86 -2.15
C ASN A 817 -49.86 -28.57 -3.42
N LEU A 818 -49.30 -27.89 -4.42
CA LEU A 818 -49.97 -27.60 -5.70
C LEU A 818 -50.08 -28.87 -6.56
N LEU A 819 -49.05 -29.73 -6.56
CA LEU A 819 -49.08 -31.04 -7.24
C LEU A 819 -50.06 -32.02 -6.56
N ASN A 820 -50.13 -32.03 -5.23
CA ASN A 820 -51.12 -32.83 -4.50
C ASN A 820 -52.55 -32.28 -4.68
N LEU A 821 -52.74 -30.97 -4.76
CA LEU A 821 -54.05 -30.35 -5.06
C LEU A 821 -54.53 -30.65 -6.48
N ILE A 822 -53.64 -30.70 -7.47
CA ILE A 822 -53.97 -31.04 -8.86
C ILE A 822 -54.34 -32.53 -8.99
N SER A 823 -53.78 -33.41 -8.15
CA SER A 823 -54.12 -34.84 -8.11
C SER A 823 -55.47 -35.17 -7.43
N LEU A 824 -56.11 -34.19 -6.80
CA LEU A 824 -57.39 -34.34 -6.07
C LEU A 824 -58.61 -33.80 -6.84
N LEU A 825 -58.42 -33.27 -8.05
CA LEU A 825 -59.53 -32.87 -8.92
C LEU A 825 -59.94 -34.07 -9.79
N PRO A 826 -61.22 -34.50 -9.77
CA PRO A 826 -61.71 -35.51 -10.71
C PRO A 826 -61.77 -34.92 -12.12
N ASP A 827 -61.45 -35.77 -13.12
CA ASP A 827 -61.28 -35.46 -14.55
C ASP A 827 -62.27 -34.45 -15.17
#